data_AF-A0A9W6I9Z6-F1
#
_entry.id   AF-A0A9W6I9Z6-F1
#
_cell.length_a   1.000
_cell.length_b   1.000
_cell.length_c   1.000
_cell.angle_alpha   90.00
_cell.angle_beta   90.00
_cell.angle_gamma   90.00
#
_symmetry.space_group_name_H-M   'P 1'
#
loop_
_entity.id
_entity.type
_entity.pdbx_description
1 polymer ?
#
loop_
_entity_poly.entity_id
_entity_poly.type
_entity_poly.pdbx_seq_one_letter_code
_entity_poly.pdbx_strand_id
1 'polypeptide(L)'
;MNVWKAVGERVRAGDVDGTLALVTALDADDRKALAAELPRYVAERSRRTNSWEWSNELSPLLMAGAACLSGSAAVTSWLFRREFRWRRVDRRETELLLRILRTRPETWQAETARRMAGRLRPSDLRHWPIVATLVRELGVEPPDGDAFMVGWLRTVQEHAVDRVADDPLLPRLAPRIFQTDSLGEVLLSSQIEAIACLVDRGALDRAAVVDGVVGRLLGDGPSALPALAWLHDRLRLDLDESAERAKDYVRLLPVAPLPVAEMALTQLREVEAAGRLEGDLFEEAAEALAFRPEKKLLRAAVAWIGDVVRRTPGHTDTGLRALSVVFGQETLAAQERAVRLAVKLAGQAGESGRAAIRDAAAGLPVELREQVSTAYGEVVAVSPPAPPVLVVGVAPAAPPPVASPGELAHELVAVDWRVRPEQFERILAGLVEWAHREPDALRAELRPWWHPFSPGSFGYHDYVSDERMDDLLRRAALAFASPEDSRALSELFASARRRNRHGEQAPFDRVVQRRAHEVIERLEAGDVLPVLLATPTSGTGHLDPEVLLERLQQVEAAGARVPPADFQQALLRLPRSVDPAAAARAASLTSDAGRTLAAWLNGGGLPDPVVTCGIERQRSRWYGAWARGPRATVRPATPDLPELVRELCAQDLERDSGLSFQLDWWPLVMPSHRDVVAAHLLETLPVLIEDSDGQVAALARLAQGDGPVGAATAYALACGMGHRDPAERASATEALLTLAARGQVPAADLGRAVTELVREDIVKLNRVTAVLDDAARAGAHAAVWAVIAGTLPGLLPAQGDRPRAGLADLLAAGARAAELAGARADIPELAAVAARGGSSRVVQEARRLRRLVASAEAAT
;
A
#
# COMPACT_ATOMS: atom_id res chain seq x y z
N MET A 1 46.47 33.12 11.66
CA MET A 1 45.33 32.45 12.31
C MET A 1 44.98 31.26 11.44
N ASN A 2 44.80 30.04 11.98
CA ASN A 2 44.47 28.91 11.12
C ASN A 2 43.06 29.13 10.53
N VAL A 3 43.00 29.48 9.23
CA VAL A 3 41.77 29.82 8.50
C VAL A 3 40.73 28.70 8.62
N TRP A 4 41.18 27.45 8.56
CA TRP A 4 40.33 26.29 8.78
C TRP A 4 39.71 26.26 10.18
N LYS A 5 40.47 26.65 11.21
CA LYS A 5 39.96 26.65 12.60
C LYS A 5 38.78 27.61 12.76
N ALA A 6 38.89 28.83 12.23
CA ALA A 6 37.84 29.84 12.30
C ALA A 6 36.60 29.44 11.49
N VAL A 7 36.78 28.93 10.26
CA VAL A 7 35.67 28.44 9.43
C VAL A 7 35.01 27.21 10.07
N GLY A 8 35.81 26.27 10.56
CA GLY A 8 35.36 25.02 11.17
C GLY A 8 34.59 25.23 12.48
N GLU A 9 34.87 26.29 13.23
CA GLU A 9 34.05 26.69 14.39
C GLU A 9 32.66 27.15 13.97
N ARG A 10 32.54 27.97 12.92
CA ARG A 10 31.24 28.42 12.39
C ARG A 10 30.45 27.32 11.71
N VAL A 11 31.13 26.44 10.98
CA VAL A 11 30.55 25.23 10.38
C VAL A 11 29.92 24.35 11.45
N ARG A 12 30.65 24.03 12.53
CA ARG A 12 30.13 23.22 13.65
C ARG A 12 28.97 23.88 14.39
N ALA A 13 28.88 25.21 14.36
CA ALA A 13 27.77 25.97 14.92
C ALA A 13 26.56 26.09 13.98
N GLY A 14 26.66 25.65 12.72
CA GLY A 14 25.61 25.82 11.70
C GLY A 14 25.45 27.26 11.19
N ASP A 15 26.44 28.13 11.42
CA ASP A 15 26.38 29.56 11.10
C ASP A 15 26.70 29.86 9.62
N VAL A 16 25.68 29.78 8.76
CA VAL A 16 25.80 30.01 7.30
C VAL A 16 26.29 31.42 6.97
N ASP A 17 25.73 32.45 7.62
CA ASP A 17 26.04 33.85 7.31
C ASP A 17 27.47 34.19 7.75
N GLY A 18 27.87 33.74 8.94
CA GLY A 18 29.22 33.95 9.44
C GLY A 18 30.27 33.17 8.67
N THR A 19 29.97 31.94 8.25
CA THR A 19 30.85 31.19 7.34
C THR A 19 31.03 31.92 6.01
N LEU A 20 29.94 32.42 5.40
CA LEU A 20 30.04 33.11 4.11
C LEU A 20 30.76 34.47 4.21
N ALA A 21 30.49 35.26 5.25
CA ALA A 21 31.20 36.52 5.50
C ALA A 21 32.70 36.31 5.67
N LEU A 22 33.09 35.29 6.44
CA LEU A 22 34.50 34.93 6.66
C LEU A 22 35.15 34.48 5.34
N VAL A 23 34.54 33.56 4.61
CA VAL A 23 35.09 33.01 3.37
C VAL A 23 35.22 34.04 2.25
N THR A 24 34.29 35.00 2.19
CA THR A 24 34.32 36.08 1.17
C THR A 24 35.42 37.11 1.45
N ALA A 25 35.83 37.27 2.70
CA ALA A 25 36.90 38.19 3.11
C ALA A 25 38.32 37.60 2.95
N LEU A 26 38.45 36.30 2.64
CA LEU A 26 39.74 35.63 2.47
C LEU A 26 40.43 36.03 1.15
N ASP A 27 41.76 36.13 1.19
CA ASP A 27 42.58 36.29 -0.01
C ASP A 27 42.60 35.01 -0.88
N ALA A 28 43.36 35.02 -1.98
CA ALA A 28 43.40 33.89 -2.91
C ALA A 28 44.13 32.66 -2.34
N ASP A 29 45.18 32.87 -1.54
CA ASP A 29 46.00 31.81 -0.98
C ASP A 29 45.27 31.11 0.18
N ASP A 30 44.60 31.88 1.03
CA ASP A 30 43.76 31.38 2.11
C ASP A 30 42.54 30.61 1.58
N ARG A 31 41.90 31.08 0.49
CA ARG A 31 40.81 30.33 -0.16
C ARG A 31 41.29 29.01 -0.76
N LYS A 32 42.51 28.98 -1.33
CA LYS A 32 43.11 27.77 -1.88
C LYS A 32 43.44 26.77 -0.77
N ALA A 33 43.98 27.24 0.35
CA ALA A 33 44.23 26.41 1.53
C ALA A 33 42.93 25.80 2.07
N LEU A 34 41.88 26.62 2.22
CA LEU A 34 40.57 26.16 2.69
C LEU A 34 39.91 25.16 1.72
N ALA A 35 40.03 25.38 0.41
CA ALA A 35 39.53 24.47 -0.61
C ALA A 35 40.17 23.07 -0.57
N ALA A 36 41.44 22.97 -0.14
CA ALA A 36 42.13 21.69 0.04
C ALA A 36 41.64 20.93 1.28
N GLU A 37 41.31 21.64 2.36
CA GLU A 37 40.86 21.06 3.63
C GLU A 37 39.39 20.62 3.62
N LEU A 38 38.51 21.35 2.92
CA LEU A 38 37.07 21.08 2.90
C LEU A 38 36.71 19.63 2.51
N PRO A 39 37.23 19.05 1.40
CA PRO A 39 36.94 17.66 1.06
C PRO A 39 37.43 16.65 2.09
N ARG A 40 38.60 16.91 2.69
CA ARG A 40 39.19 16.08 3.74
C ARG A 40 38.30 16.09 4.98
N TYR A 41 37.83 17.26 5.42
CA TYR A 41 36.92 17.36 6.54
C TYR A 41 35.62 16.61 6.30
N VAL A 42 34.96 16.82 5.16
CA VAL A 42 33.71 16.12 4.83
C VAL A 42 33.90 14.60 4.79
N ALA A 43 35.01 14.11 4.24
CA ALA A 43 35.31 12.67 4.20
C ALA A 43 35.65 12.10 5.59
N GLU A 44 36.37 12.85 6.43
CA GLU A 44 36.66 12.46 7.81
C GLU A 44 35.38 12.46 8.66
N ARG A 45 34.54 13.48 8.50
CA ARG A 45 33.28 13.64 9.22
C ARG A 45 32.24 12.59 8.81
N SER A 46 32.12 12.30 7.51
CA SER A 46 31.17 11.31 6.98
C SER A 46 31.54 9.86 7.31
N ARG A 47 32.82 9.55 7.49
CA ARG A 47 33.28 8.26 8.03
C ARG A 47 33.03 8.12 9.53
N ARG A 48 32.93 9.25 10.23
CA ARG A 48 32.81 9.31 11.69
C ARG A 48 31.39 9.45 12.21
N THR A 49 30.47 9.87 11.36
CA THR A 49 29.17 10.40 11.78
C THR A 49 28.17 10.19 10.65
N ASN A 50 26.98 9.69 10.97
CA ASN A 50 25.91 9.57 9.98
C ASN A 50 25.38 10.94 9.54
N SER A 51 24.84 11.02 8.32
CA SER A 51 24.55 12.30 7.66
C SER A 51 23.51 13.20 8.34
N TRP A 52 22.65 12.64 9.19
CA TRP A 52 21.66 13.44 9.95
C TRP A 52 22.27 14.14 11.17
N GLU A 53 23.34 13.61 11.77
CA GLU A 53 23.94 14.11 13.02
C GLU A 53 24.77 15.39 12.88
N TRP A 54 25.20 15.69 11.67
CA TRP A 54 25.90 16.93 11.34
C TRP A 54 25.16 17.69 10.25
N SER A 55 23.85 17.47 10.14
CA SER A 55 22.97 18.14 9.17
C SER A 55 23.06 19.66 9.25
N ASN A 56 23.25 20.22 10.45
CA ASN A 56 23.49 21.64 10.70
C ASN A 56 24.80 22.15 10.10
N GLU A 57 25.83 21.30 9.95
CA GLU A 57 27.12 21.67 9.35
C GLU A 57 27.08 21.71 7.81
N LEU A 58 26.10 21.03 7.19
CA LEU A 58 26.09 20.78 5.74
C LEU A 58 25.89 22.06 4.90
N SER A 59 24.95 22.93 5.27
CA SER A 59 24.70 24.18 4.51
C SER A 59 25.89 25.16 4.58
N PRO A 60 26.51 25.43 5.75
CA PRO A 60 27.76 26.19 5.80
C PRO A 60 28.91 25.59 4.97
N LEU A 61 29.10 24.27 5.00
CA LEU A 61 30.12 23.57 4.19
C LEU A 61 29.86 23.68 2.69
N LEU A 62 28.60 23.56 2.28
CA LEU A 62 28.16 23.74 0.90
C LEU A 62 28.57 25.13 0.39
N MET A 63 28.26 26.18 1.17
CA MET A 63 28.60 27.57 0.85
C MET A 63 30.10 27.82 0.81
N ALA A 64 30.83 27.33 1.81
CA ALA A 64 32.28 27.48 1.88
C ALA A 64 32.96 26.86 0.65
N GLY A 65 32.58 25.63 0.26
CA GLY A 65 33.14 25.02 -0.93
C GLY A 65 32.73 25.69 -2.23
N ALA A 66 31.48 26.16 -2.35
CA ALA A 66 31.04 26.94 -3.53
C ALA A 66 31.83 28.25 -3.69
N ALA A 67 32.19 28.91 -2.58
CA ALA A 67 32.94 30.16 -2.60
C ALA A 67 34.46 29.96 -2.76
N CYS A 68 35.05 28.89 -2.22
CA CYS A 68 36.50 28.65 -2.24
C CYS A 68 37.01 27.90 -3.48
N LEU A 69 36.23 26.93 -3.99
CA LEU A 69 36.66 26.13 -5.14
C LEU A 69 36.69 26.97 -6.42
N SER A 70 37.73 26.81 -7.25
CA SER A 70 37.98 27.66 -8.43
C SER A 70 37.46 27.06 -9.75
N GLY A 71 37.48 25.74 -9.91
CA GLY A 71 37.04 25.07 -11.14
C GLY A 71 35.55 24.77 -11.17
N SER A 72 34.89 24.96 -12.32
CA SER A 72 33.47 24.62 -12.54
C SER A 72 33.17 23.14 -12.25
N ALA A 73 34.09 22.25 -12.66
CA ALA A 73 34.02 20.82 -12.35
C ALA A 73 34.13 20.53 -10.85
N ALA A 74 35.01 21.24 -10.13
CA ALA A 74 35.21 21.06 -8.70
C ALA A 74 34.00 21.56 -7.90
N VAL A 75 33.47 22.74 -8.24
CA VAL A 75 32.24 23.29 -7.62
C VAL A 75 31.06 22.37 -7.90
N THR A 76 30.86 21.92 -9.14
CA THR A 76 29.77 20.99 -9.46
C THR A 76 29.92 19.67 -8.70
N SER A 77 31.14 19.15 -8.58
CA SER A 77 31.44 17.94 -7.81
C SER A 77 31.09 18.11 -6.34
N TRP A 78 31.41 19.29 -5.78
CA TRP A 78 31.12 19.68 -4.41
C TRP A 78 29.62 19.78 -4.12
N LEU A 79 28.88 20.54 -4.94
CA LEU A 79 27.44 20.77 -4.72
C LEU A 79 26.62 19.47 -4.72
N PHE A 80 27.00 18.52 -5.56
CA PHE A 80 26.33 17.22 -5.73
C PHE A 80 27.02 16.08 -4.95
N ARG A 81 27.75 16.40 -3.89
CA ARG A 81 28.29 15.37 -2.98
C ARG A 81 27.17 14.61 -2.27
N ARG A 82 27.33 13.29 -2.13
CA ARG A 82 26.32 12.39 -1.51
C ARG A 82 26.03 12.80 -0.06
N GLU A 83 27.03 13.29 0.65
CA GLU A 83 26.93 13.74 2.03
C GLU A 83 25.96 14.92 2.20
N PHE A 84 25.79 15.75 1.17
CA PHE A 84 24.85 16.88 1.17
C PHE A 84 23.42 16.47 0.78
N ARG A 85 23.11 15.18 0.60
CA ARG A 85 21.77 14.72 0.21
C ARG A 85 20.68 15.06 1.24
N TRP A 86 21.03 15.03 2.52
CA TRP A 86 20.07 15.12 3.63
C TRP A 86 19.93 16.54 4.20
N ARG A 87 20.60 17.53 3.61
CA ARG A 87 20.47 18.93 4.01
C ARG A 87 19.08 19.48 3.67
N ARG A 88 18.61 20.46 4.43
CA ARG A 88 17.42 21.24 4.09
C ARG A 88 17.74 22.21 2.95
N VAL A 89 16.84 22.34 1.98
CA VAL A 89 16.97 23.30 0.88
C VAL A 89 15.82 24.28 0.98
N ASP A 90 16.13 25.57 1.09
CA ASP A 90 15.15 26.63 1.08
C ASP A 90 15.53 27.72 0.06
N ARG A 91 14.60 28.67 -0.15
CA ARG A 91 14.77 29.77 -1.09
C ARG A 91 15.99 30.64 -0.77
N ARG A 92 16.25 30.88 0.52
CA ARG A 92 17.36 31.72 0.98
C ARG A 92 18.69 31.09 0.60
N GLU A 93 18.83 29.78 0.78
CA GLU A 93 20.04 29.06 0.41
C GLU A 93 20.30 29.11 -1.11
N THR A 94 19.27 28.96 -1.94
CA THR A 94 19.36 29.14 -3.39
C THR A 94 19.86 30.53 -3.78
N GLU A 95 19.31 31.58 -3.15
CA GLU A 95 19.70 32.97 -3.40
C GLU A 95 21.17 33.24 -2.99
N LEU A 96 21.61 32.68 -1.86
CA LEU A 96 23.00 32.78 -1.40
C LEU A 96 23.98 32.08 -2.35
N LEU A 97 23.65 30.86 -2.81
CA LEU A 97 24.47 30.15 -3.80
C LEU A 97 24.54 30.91 -5.12
N LEU A 98 23.41 31.41 -5.64
CA LEU A 98 23.41 32.23 -6.86
C LEU A 98 24.28 33.48 -6.70
N ARG A 99 24.22 34.15 -5.55
CA ARG A 99 25.10 35.31 -5.26
C ARG A 99 26.57 34.94 -5.33
N ILE A 100 26.98 33.77 -4.83
CA ILE A 100 28.35 33.27 -4.91
C ILE A 100 28.74 32.96 -6.37
N LEU A 101 27.87 32.26 -7.10
CA LEU A 101 28.16 31.86 -8.48
C LEU A 101 28.25 33.07 -9.43
N ARG A 102 27.43 34.10 -9.21
CA ARG A 102 27.41 35.33 -10.02
C ARG A 102 28.67 36.19 -9.88
N THR A 103 29.51 35.98 -8.87
CA THR A 103 30.79 36.71 -8.77
C THR A 103 31.86 36.16 -9.72
N ARG A 104 31.58 35.09 -10.45
CA ARG A 104 32.53 34.42 -11.36
C ARG A 104 32.34 34.93 -12.80
N PRO A 105 33.34 34.79 -13.70
CA PRO A 105 33.17 35.16 -15.11
C PRO A 105 32.04 34.40 -15.79
N GLU A 106 31.33 35.03 -16.73
CA GLU A 106 30.15 34.43 -17.41
C GLU A 106 30.45 33.09 -18.09
N THR A 107 31.61 32.95 -18.74
CA THR A 107 32.03 31.68 -19.38
C THR A 107 32.15 30.54 -18.37
N TRP A 108 32.61 30.84 -17.15
CA TRP A 108 32.69 29.89 -16.04
C TRP A 108 31.30 29.54 -15.50
N GLN A 109 30.41 30.53 -15.40
CA GLN A 109 29.03 30.31 -14.95
C GLN A 109 28.28 29.41 -15.92
N ALA A 110 28.40 29.65 -17.23
CA ALA A 110 27.78 28.85 -18.28
C ALA A 110 28.28 27.39 -18.28
N GLU A 111 29.59 27.19 -18.11
CA GLU A 111 30.18 25.85 -17.96
C GLU A 111 29.66 25.14 -16.70
N THR A 112 29.54 25.86 -15.57
CA THR A 112 29.02 25.31 -14.32
C THR A 112 27.54 24.93 -14.46
N ALA A 113 26.72 25.76 -15.09
CA ALA A 113 25.32 25.46 -15.36
C ALA A 113 25.16 24.17 -16.19
N ARG A 114 25.93 24.01 -17.28
CA ARG A 114 25.93 22.79 -18.11
C ARG A 114 26.32 21.54 -17.32
N ARG A 115 27.35 21.63 -16.47
CA ARG A 115 27.79 20.50 -15.64
C ARG A 115 26.79 20.14 -14.55
N MET A 116 26.23 21.15 -13.86
CA MET A 116 25.21 20.93 -12.83
C MET A 116 23.96 20.30 -13.42
N ALA A 117 23.53 20.77 -14.59
CA ALA A 117 22.41 20.19 -15.32
C ALA A 117 22.60 18.69 -15.62
N GLY A 118 23.77 18.30 -16.11
CA GLY A 118 24.10 16.89 -16.38
C GLY A 118 24.13 15.99 -15.13
N ARG A 119 24.05 16.57 -13.92
CA ARG A 119 23.97 15.82 -12.66
C ARG A 119 22.58 15.83 -12.01
N LEU A 120 21.62 16.58 -12.55
CA LEU A 120 20.25 16.58 -12.05
C LEU A 120 19.58 15.23 -12.29
N ARG A 121 18.67 14.84 -11.40
CA ARG A 121 17.81 13.67 -11.57
C ARG A 121 16.34 14.08 -11.32
N PRO A 122 15.35 13.47 -11.99
CA PRO A 122 13.93 13.79 -11.74
C PRO A 122 13.53 13.68 -10.26
N SER A 123 14.09 12.68 -9.56
CA SER A 123 13.89 12.46 -8.13
C SER A 123 14.66 13.43 -7.21
N ASP A 124 15.59 14.23 -7.74
CA ASP A 124 16.39 15.20 -6.98
C ASP A 124 16.61 16.49 -7.77
N LEU A 125 15.65 17.41 -7.62
CA LEU A 125 15.64 18.73 -8.26
C LEU A 125 16.10 19.86 -7.34
N ARG A 126 16.77 19.54 -6.23
CA ARG A 126 17.19 20.54 -5.22
C ARG A 126 18.05 21.66 -5.77
N HIS A 127 18.87 21.37 -6.78
CA HIS A 127 19.72 22.35 -7.46
C HIS A 127 19.11 22.91 -8.75
N TRP A 128 17.94 22.42 -9.17
CA TRP A 128 17.31 22.85 -10.41
C TRP A 128 17.05 24.36 -10.46
N PRO A 129 16.55 25.05 -9.40
CA PRO A 129 16.33 26.50 -9.45
C PRO A 129 17.61 27.30 -9.78
N ILE A 130 18.76 26.88 -9.26
CA ILE A 130 20.06 27.52 -9.51
C ILE A 130 20.44 27.36 -11.00
N VAL A 131 20.34 26.13 -11.51
CA VAL A 131 20.66 25.82 -12.91
C VAL A 131 19.72 26.59 -13.84
N ALA A 132 18.42 26.57 -13.59
CA ALA A 132 17.42 27.24 -14.40
C ALA A 132 17.62 28.78 -14.42
N THR A 133 17.98 29.40 -13.29
CA THR A 133 18.32 30.83 -13.26
C THR A 133 19.56 31.15 -14.10
N LEU A 134 20.65 30.38 -13.97
CA LEU A 134 21.86 30.61 -14.75
C LEU A 134 21.64 30.39 -16.25
N VAL A 135 20.89 29.35 -16.64
CA VAL A 135 20.57 29.08 -18.05
C VAL A 135 19.76 30.23 -18.65
N ARG A 136 18.78 30.79 -17.91
CA ARG A 136 18.01 31.97 -18.36
C ARG A 136 18.87 33.23 -18.49
N GLU A 137 19.68 33.55 -17.48
CA GLU A 137 20.51 34.76 -17.45
C GLU A 137 21.59 34.76 -18.54
N LEU A 138 22.17 33.59 -18.82
CA LEU A 138 23.32 33.45 -19.74
C LEU A 138 22.92 33.01 -21.16
N GLY A 139 21.63 32.77 -21.41
CA GLY A 139 21.13 32.32 -22.73
C GLY A 139 21.75 31.00 -23.20
N VAL A 140 22.08 30.09 -22.27
CA VAL A 140 22.66 28.78 -22.59
C VAL A 140 21.56 27.87 -23.15
N GLU A 141 21.89 27.03 -24.14
CA GLU A 141 20.94 26.02 -24.64
C GLU A 141 20.49 25.11 -23.48
N PRO A 142 19.17 24.94 -23.26
CA PRO A 142 18.70 24.13 -22.16
C PRO A 142 19.18 22.68 -22.31
N PRO A 143 19.65 22.05 -21.21
CA PRO A 143 20.13 20.69 -21.21
C PRO A 143 19.09 19.67 -21.67
N ASP A 144 19.54 18.62 -22.35
CA ASP A 144 18.64 17.60 -22.89
C ASP A 144 18.09 16.59 -21.87
N GLY A 145 18.49 16.64 -20.61
CA GLY A 145 18.06 15.66 -19.61
C GLY A 145 16.64 15.88 -19.08
N ASP A 146 15.90 14.78 -18.89
CA ASP A 146 14.55 14.73 -18.31
C ASP A 146 14.40 15.55 -17.03
N ALA A 147 15.41 15.54 -16.15
CA ALA A 147 15.37 16.30 -14.90
C ALA A 147 15.21 17.81 -15.10
N PHE A 148 15.80 18.36 -16.16
CA PHE A 148 15.68 19.78 -16.47
C PHE A 148 14.26 20.10 -16.97
N MET A 149 13.68 19.24 -17.81
CA MET A 149 12.30 19.35 -18.27
C MET A 149 11.29 19.24 -17.11
N VAL A 150 11.43 18.22 -16.26
CA VAL A 150 10.56 18.00 -15.09
C VAL A 150 10.55 19.22 -14.18
N GLY A 151 11.72 19.80 -13.89
CA GLY A 151 11.81 21.01 -13.09
C GLY A 151 11.16 22.21 -13.76
N TRP A 152 11.28 22.35 -15.09
CA TRP A 152 10.62 23.43 -15.84
C TRP A 152 9.09 23.26 -15.83
N LEU A 153 8.57 22.07 -16.14
CA LEU A 153 7.14 21.76 -16.11
C LEU A 153 6.51 22.02 -14.73
N ARG A 154 7.24 21.81 -13.62
CA ARG A 154 6.77 22.19 -12.28
C ARG A 154 6.54 23.69 -12.10
N THR A 155 7.20 24.53 -12.90
CA THR A 155 6.97 25.99 -12.94
C THR A 155 5.83 26.40 -13.87
N VAL A 156 5.43 25.52 -14.80
CA VAL A 156 4.30 25.71 -15.70
C VAL A 156 3.01 25.42 -14.94
N GLN A 157 2.51 26.43 -14.22
CA GLN A 157 1.28 26.38 -13.44
C GLN A 157 0.31 27.45 -13.91
N GLU A 158 -0.99 27.20 -13.77
CA GLU A 158 -2.09 28.09 -14.22
C GLU A 158 -1.87 29.56 -13.80
N HIS A 159 -1.56 29.80 -12.53
CA HIS A 159 -1.35 31.15 -11.96
C HIS A 159 -0.05 31.82 -12.44
N ALA A 160 0.78 31.12 -13.20
CA ALA A 160 2.06 31.60 -13.72
C ALA A 160 2.10 31.62 -15.25
N VAL A 161 0.98 31.36 -15.96
CA VAL A 161 0.92 31.29 -17.43
C VAL A 161 1.49 32.54 -18.09
N ASP A 162 1.17 33.74 -17.58
CA ASP A 162 1.73 34.99 -18.12
C ASP A 162 3.26 34.99 -18.07
N ARG A 163 3.83 34.59 -16.92
CA ARG A 163 5.28 34.52 -16.73
C ARG A 163 5.94 33.43 -17.58
N VAL A 164 5.24 32.32 -17.81
CA VAL A 164 5.74 31.20 -18.62
C VAL A 164 5.72 31.55 -20.10
N ALA A 165 4.69 32.26 -20.57
CA ALA A 165 4.62 32.75 -21.94
C ALA A 165 5.81 33.68 -22.28
N ASP A 166 6.24 34.47 -21.30
CA ASP A 166 7.42 35.34 -21.41
C ASP A 166 8.76 34.62 -21.07
N ASP A 167 8.74 33.33 -20.70
CA ASP A 167 9.96 32.59 -20.32
C ASP A 167 10.81 32.28 -21.57
N PRO A 168 12.08 32.72 -21.65
CA PRO A 168 12.96 32.44 -22.79
C PRO A 168 13.22 30.94 -23.02
N LEU A 169 12.94 30.08 -22.03
CA LEU A 169 13.05 28.64 -22.17
C LEU A 169 11.88 27.99 -22.93
N LEU A 170 10.72 28.65 -23.00
CA LEU A 170 9.50 28.07 -23.58
C LEU A 170 9.71 27.59 -25.03
N PRO A 171 10.25 28.39 -25.99
CA PRO A 171 10.41 27.95 -27.37
C PRO A 171 11.38 26.76 -27.53
N ARG A 172 12.30 26.58 -26.57
CA ARG A 172 13.33 25.52 -26.60
C ARG A 172 12.84 24.22 -25.97
N LEU A 173 12.00 24.31 -24.95
CA LEU A 173 11.48 23.16 -24.20
C LEU A 173 10.13 22.67 -24.73
N ALA A 174 9.31 23.55 -25.31
CA ALA A 174 7.98 23.22 -25.81
C ALA A 174 7.94 21.97 -26.74
N PRO A 175 8.83 21.81 -27.74
CA PRO A 175 8.79 20.65 -28.64
C PRO A 175 9.04 19.30 -27.94
N ARG A 176 9.52 19.32 -26.70
CA ARG A 176 10.03 18.17 -25.96
C ARG A 176 9.16 17.76 -24.77
N ILE A 177 8.07 18.50 -24.51
CA ILE A 177 7.15 18.25 -23.39
C ILE A 177 6.70 16.79 -23.36
N PHE A 178 6.29 16.26 -24.52
CA PHE A 178 5.74 14.91 -24.65
C PHE A 178 6.79 13.82 -24.88
N GLN A 179 8.09 14.16 -24.85
CA GLN A 179 9.19 13.21 -25.06
C GLN A 179 9.81 12.73 -23.73
N THR A 180 9.41 13.33 -22.60
CA THR A 180 10.00 13.05 -21.28
C THR A 180 9.37 11.81 -20.64
N ASP A 181 10.18 10.89 -20.14
CA ASP A 181 9.69 9.64 -19.52
C ASP A 181 9.10 9.89 -18.12
N SER A 182 9.51 10.98 -17.46
CA SER A 182 9.01 11.40 -16.14
C SER A 182 7.77 12.30 -16.20
N LEU A 183 7.06 12.36 -17.34
CA LEU A 183 5.91 13.25 -17.53
C LEU A 183 4.77 12.96 -16.53
N GLY A 184 4.55 11.69 -16.19
CA GLY A 184 3.52 11.26 -15.23
C GLY A 184 3.70 11.80 -13.82
N GLU A 185 4.92 12.17 -13.43
CA GLU A 185 5.20 12.75 -12.10
C GLU A 185 4.86 14.25 -12.01
N VAL A 186 4.62 14.91 -13.15
CA VAL A 186 4.47 16.38 -13.21
C VAL A 186 3.16 16.83 -13.83
N LEU A 187 2.55 16.04 -14.71
CA LEU A 187 1.32 16.41 -15.43
C LEU A 187 0.08 16.30 -14.51
N LEU A 188 -0.02 17.23 -13.55
CA LEU A 188 -1.17 17.40 -12.66
C LEU A 188 -2.19 18.36 -13.28
N SER A 189 -3.36 18.51 -12.65
CA SER A 189 -4.43 19.40 -13.13
C SER A 189 -3.97 20.84 -13.40
N SER A 190 -3.10 21.39 -12.55
CA SER A 190 -2.54 22.74 -12.74
C SER A 190 -1.65 22.89 -13.97
N GLN A 191 -0.94 21.82 -14.36
CA GLN A 191 -0.08 21.80 -15.54
C GLN A 191 -0.92 21.61 -16.80
N ILE A 192 -1.94 20.76 -16.73
CA ILE A 192 -2.91 20.56 -17.83
C ILE A 192 -3.55 21.89 -18.20
N GLU A 193 -4.10 22.61 -17.21
CA GLU A 193 -4.71 23.92 -17.45
C GLU A 193 -3.70 24.95 -17.96
N ALA A 194 -2.47 24.93 -17.46
CA ALA A 194 -1.43 25.84 -17.92
C ALA A 194 -1.05 25.58 -19.40
N ILE A 195 -0.86 24.33 -19.80
CA ILE A 195 -0.55 23.96 -21.19
C ILE A 195 -1.70 24.34 -22.11
N ALA A 196 -2.95 24.05 -21.71
CA ALA A 196 -4.13 24.45 -22.48
C ALA A 196 -4.23 25.98 -22.62
N CYS A 197 -4.02 26.74 -21.55
CA CYS A 197 -3.99 28.21 -21.60
C CYS A 197 -2.88 28.74 -22.50
N LEU A 198 -1.71 28.08 -22.55
CA LEU A 198 -0.62 28.45 -23.45
C LEU A 198 -0.98 28.19 -24.93
N VAL A 199 -1.71 27.12 -25.22
CA VAL A 199 -2.28 26.86 -26.57
C VAL A 199 -3.34 27.91 -26.91
N ASP A 200 -4.27 28.20 -26.01
CA ASP A 200 -5.35 29.18 -26.21
C ASP A 200 -4.80 30.59 -26.52
N ARG A 201 -3.62 30.92 -25.98
CA ARG A 201 -2.92 32.19 -26.22
C ARG A 201 -1.98 32.18 -27.43
N GLY A 202 -1.85 31.05 -28.12
CA GLY A 202 -0.93 30.88 -29.25
C GLY A 202 0.55 30.84 -28.87
N ALA A 203 0.89 30.66 -27.59
CA ALA A 203 2.27 30.50 -27.13
C ALA A 203 2.81 29.08 -27.40
N LEU A 204 1.90 28.10 -27.55
CA LEU A 204 2.19 26.75 -28.03
C LEU A 204 1.40 26.47 -29.32
N ASP A 205 2.04 25.81 -30.28
CA ASP A 205 1.36 25.37 -31.51
C ASP A 205 0.34 24.26 -31.21
N ARG A 206 -0.91 24.50 -31.59
CA ARG A 206 -2.03 23.59 -31.27
C ARG A 206 -1.84 22.22 -31.90
N ALA A 207 -1.49 22.15 -33.18
CA ALA A 207 -1.32 20.90 -33.89
C ALA A 207 -0.18 20.06 -33.29
N ALA A 208 0.96 20.68 -33.01
CA ALA A 208 2.10 20.02 -32.36
C ALA A 208 1.77 19.49 -30.96
N VAL A 209 0.95 20.21 -30.18
CA VAL A 209 0.50 19.75 -28.87
C VAL A 209 -0.44 18.55 -28.99
N VAL A 210 -1.44 18.62 -29.88
CA VAL A 210 -2.38 17.51 -30.10
C VAL A 210 -1.65 16.25 -30.59
N ASP A 211 -0.74 16.40 -31.56
CA ASP A 211 0.04 15.28 -32.09
C ASP A 211 1.00 14.71 -31.05
N GLY A 212 1.60 15.57 -30.22
CA GLY A 212 2.42 15.15 -29.09
C GLY A 212 1.64 14.33 -28.06
N VAL A 213 0.41 14.75 -27.74
CA VAL A 213 -0.49 14.02 -26.82
C VAL A 213 -0.87 12.65 -27.39
N VAL A 214 -1.40 12.61 -28.62
CA VAL A 214 -1.85 11.34 -29.24
C VAL A 214 -0.68 10.41 -29.50
N GLY A 215 0.44 10.93 -30.00
CA GLY A 215 1.67 10.16 -30.23
C GLY A 215 2.22 9.55 -28.94
N ARG A 216 2.20 10.30 -27.83
CA ARG A 216 2.63 9.76 -26.53
C ARG A 216 1.67 8.71 -25.99
N LEU A 217 0.36 8.92 -26.09
CA LEU A 217 -0.65 7.93 -25.70
C LEU A 217 -0.47 6.60 -26.46
N LEU A 218 -0.19 6.65 -27.77
CA LEU A 218 0.10 5.48 -28.58
C LEU A 218 1.42 4.81 -28.19
N GLY A 219 2.48 5.59 -27.97
CA GLY A 219 3.80 5.09 -27.60
C GLY A 219 3.81 4.38 -26.24
N ASP A 220 3.07 4.91 -25.26
CA ASP A 220 2.99 4.33 -23.92
C ASP A 220 2.06 3.11 -23.83
N GLY A 221 1.09 2.99 -24.74
CA GLY A 221 0.15 1.87 -24.83
C GLY A 221 -0.57 1.57 -23.51
N PRO A 222 -0.39 0.38 -22.89
CA PRO A 222 -1.03 0.05 -21.61
C PRO A 222 -0.53 0.91 -20.42
N SER A 223 0.63 1.57 -20.56
CA SER A 223 1.18 2.48 -19.54
C SER A 223 0.81 3.95 -19.80
N ALA A 224 -0.08 4.22 -20.76
CA ALA A 224 -0.44 5.58 -21.14
C ALA A 224 -1.03 6.38 -19.97
N LEU A 225 -0.59 7.62 -19.84
CA LEU A 225 -0.95 8.47 -18.71
C LEU A 225 -2.39 8.98 -18.84
N PRO A 226 -3.30 8.71 -17.88
CA PRO A 226 -4.67 9.26 -17.90
C PRO A 226 -4.72 10.80 -17.99
N ALA A 227 -3.72 11.47 -17.42
CA ALA A 227 -3.58 12.93 -17.47
C ALA A 227 -3.50 13.49 -18.90
N LEU A 228 -2.96 12.72 -19.86
CA LEU A 228 -2.91 13.12 -21.26
C LEU A 228 -4.28 13.07 -21.93
N ALA A 229 -5.17 12.14 -21.52
CA ALA A 229 -6.56 12.13 -21.98
C ALA A 229 -7.33 13.35 -21.46
N TRP A 230 -7.08 13.78 -20.22
CA TRP A 230 -7.70 15.01 -19.70
C TRP A 230 -7.18 16.27 -20.40
N LEU A 231 -5.89 16.31 -20.75
CA LEU A 231 -5.35 17.39 -21.58
C LEU A 231 -5.99 17.39 -22.96
N HIS A 232 -6.14 16.23 -23.60
CA HIS A 232 -6.84 16.08 -24.86
C HIS A 232 -8.27 16.63 -24.80
N ASP A 233 -9.06 16.21 -23.80
CA ASP A 233 -10.42 16.71 -23.60
C ASP A 233 -10.45 18.24 -23.37
N ARG A 234 -9.48 18.78 -22.62
CA ARG A 234 -9.36 20.21 -22.34
C ARG A 234 -9.01 21.02 -23.60
N LEU A 235 -8.29 20.45 -24.57
CA LEU A 235 -7.98 21.09 -25.85
C LEU A 235 -9.21 21.24 -26.76
N ARG A 236 -10.27 20.45 -26.53
CA ARG A 236 -11.54 20.50 -27.28
C ARG A 236 -11.32 20.45 -28.79
N LEU A 237 -10.86 19.30 -29.27
CA LEU A 237 -10.64 19.09 -30.71
C LEU A 237 -11.94 19.30 -31.49
N ASP A 238 -11.81 19.84 -32.70
CA ASP A 238 -12.92 19.88 -33.64
C ASP A 238 -13.06 18.56 -34.42
N LEU A 239 -14.10 18.48 -35.27
CA LEU A 239 -14.40 17.29 -36.04
C LEU A 239 -13.35 16.98 -37.11
N ASP A 240 -12.70 17.99 -37.69
CA ASP A 240 -11.65 17.80 -38.69
C ASP A 240 -10.39 17.24 -38.01
N GLU A 241 -9.96 17.86 -36.91
CA GLU A 241 -8.83 17.40 -36.08
C GLU A 241 -9.03 15.95 -35.61
N SER A 242 -10.27 15.59 -35.26
CA SER A 242 -10.62 14.26 -34.77
C SER A 242 -10.72 13.24 -35.89
N ALA A 243 -11.24 13.61 -37.06
CA ALA A 243 -11.33 12.74 -38.22
C ALA A 243 -9.94 12.38 -38.78
N GLU A 244 -9.01 13.33 -38.80
CA GLU A 244 -7.61 13.08 -39.21
C GLU A 244 -6.90 12.03 -38.34
N ARG A 245 -7.30 11.93 -37.06
CA ARG A 245 -6.69 11.04 -36.06
C ARG A 245 -7.55 9.81 -35.75
N ALA A 246 -8.59 9.54 -36.54
CA ALA A 246 -9.51 8.42 -36.30
C ALA A 246 -8.78 7.08 -36.17
N LYS A 247 -7.82 6.79 -37.06
CA LYS A 247 -7.02 5.57 -37.03
C LYS A 247 -6.21 5.42 -35.73
N ASP A 248 -5.69 6.52 -35.21
CA ASP A 248 -4.91 6.52 -33.97
C ASP A 248 -5.81 6.28 -32.75
N TYR A 249 -7.03 6.83 -32.73
CA TYR A 249 -8.01 6.51 -31.69
C TYR A 249 -8.43 5.03 -31.71
N VAL A 250 -8.62 4.42 -32.87
CA VAL A 250 -8.91 2.97 -32.97
C VAL A 250 -7.80 2.15 -32.32
N ARG A 251 -6.54 2.49 -32.59
CA ARG A 251 -5.35 1.80 -32.04
C ARG A 251 -5.20 1.93 -30.53
N LEU A 252 -5.77 2.96 -29.91
CA LEU A 252 -5.76 3.12 -28.45
C LEU A 252 -6.76 2.18 -27.74
N LEU A 253 -7.85 1.78 -28.41
CA LEU A 253 -8.94 1.05 -27.79
C LEU A 253 -8.55 -0.29 -27.13
N PRO A 254 -7.73 -1.17 -27.73
CA PRO A 254 -7.52 -2.52 -27.19
C PRO A 254 -6.84 -2.55 -25.82
N VAL A 255 -5.81 -1.72 -25.62
CA VAL A 255 -4.88 -1.84 -24.48
C VAL A 255 -4.76 -0.60 -23.60
N ALA A 256 -5.22 0.58 -24.04
CA ALA A 256 -5.03 1.80 -23.26
C ALA A 256 -5.81 1.77 -21.93
N PRO A 257 -5.37 2.51 -20.89
CA PRO A 257 -6.13 2.65 -19.66
C PRO A 257 -7.53 3.23 -19.89
N LEU A 258 -8.48 2.91 -18.99
CA LEU A 258 -9.89 3.25 -19.14
C LEU A 258 -10.16 4.72 -19.53
N PRO A 259 -9.56 5.75 -18.90
CA PRO A 259 -9.80 7.14 -19.28
C PRO A 259 -9.39 7.46 -20.73
N VAL A 260 -8.29 6.86 -21.20
CA VAL A 260 -7.79 7.04 -22.58
C VAL A 260 -8.71 6.35 -23.58
N ALA A 261 -9.17 5.14 -23.27
CA ALA A 261 -10.11 4.41 -24.11
C ALA A 261 -11.48 5.11 -24.19
N GLU A 262 -11.95 5.74 -23.11
CA GLU A 262 -13.19 6.54 -23.10
C GLU A 262 -13.08 7.80 -23.96
N MET A 263 -11.96 8.51 -23.85
CA MET A 263 -11.64 9.66 -24.71
C MET A 263 -11.62 9.23 -26.19
N ALA A 264 -10.89 8.18 -26.54
CA ALA A 264 -10.80 7.67 -27.91
C ALA A 264 -12.17 7.24 -28.46
N LEU A 265 -12.97 6.52 -27.66
CA LEU A 265 -14.32 6.13 -28.05
C LEU A 265 -15.25 7.34 -28.27
N THR A 266 -15.11 8.39 -27.45
CA THR A 266 -15.91 9.61 -27.62
C THR A 266 -15.61 10.27 -28.97
N GLN A 267 -14.33 10.41 -29.32
CA GLN A 267 -13.90 10.97 -30.61
C GLN A 267 -14.39 10.13 -31.79
N LEU A 268 -14.23 8.81 -31.74
CA LEU A 268 -14.69 7.91 -32.80
C LEU A 268 -16.21 7.96 -33.02
N ARG A 269 -17.00 8.14 -31.95
CA ARG A 269 -18.45 8.28 -32.07
C ARG A 269 -18.86 9.58 -32.74
N GLU A 270 -18.15 10.68 -32.50
CA GLU A 270 -18.43 11.96 -33.16
C GLU A 270 -18.06 11.90 -34.65
N VAL A 271 -16.91 11.31 -34.99
CA VAL A 271 -16.47 11.10 -36.37
C VAL A 271 -17.43 10.16 -37.13
N GLU A 272 -17.88 9.08 -36.49
CA GLU A 272 -18.86 8.14 -37.07
C GLU A 272 -20.24 8.79 -37.25
N ALA A 273 -20.71 9.56 -36.27
CA ALA A 273 -21.99 10.27 -36.37
C ALA A 273 -22.02 11.29 -37.52
N ALA A 274 -20.86 11.86 -37.86
CA ALA A 274 -20.69 12.72 -39.02
C ALA A 274 -20.51 11.98 -40.36
N GLY A 275 -20.51 10.64 -40.36
CA GLY A 275 -20.32 9.82 -41.56
C GLY A 275 -18.89 9.86 -42.11
N ARG A 276 -17.91 10.21 -41.28
CA ARG A 276 -16.50 10.35 -41.67
C ARG A 276 -15.61 9.20 -41.19
N LEU A 277 -16.20 8.21 -40.51
CA LEU A 277 -15.48 7.00 -40.10
C LEU A 277 -15.60 5.93 -41.19
N GLU A 278 -14.47 5.42 -41.65
CA GLU A 278 -14.41 4.33 -42.62
C GLU A 278 -14.98 3.02 -42.03
N GLY A 279 -15.65 2.20 -42.85
CA GLY A 279 -16.30 0.97 -42.40
C GLY A 279 -15.34 -0.05 -41.77
N ASP A 280 -14.13 -0.17 -42.33
CA ASP A 280 -13.10 -1.08 -41.80
C ASP A 280 -12.59 -0.62 -40.42
N LEU A 281 -12.46 0.70 -40.21
CA LEU A 281 -12.09 1.28 -38.91
C LEU A 281 -13.20 1.08 -37.87
N PHE A 282 -14.47 1.12 -38.27
CA PHE A 282 -15.59 0.79 -37.38
C PHE A 282 -15.54 -0.69 -36.95
N GLU A 283 -15.27 -1.61 -37.88
CA GLU A 283 -15.13 -3.04 -37.57
C GLU A 283 -14.01 -3.28 -36.55
N GLU A 284 -12.82 -2.73 -36.81
CA GLU A 284 -11.66 -2.83 -35.91
C GLU A 284 -11.95 -2.24 -34.52
N ALA A 285 -12.60 -1.07 -34.46
CA ALA A 285 -12.96 -0.42 -33.20
C ALA A 285 -14.00 -1.22 -32.40
N ALA A 286 -15.02 -1.77 -33.07
CA ALA A 286 -16.07 -2.55 -32.43
C ALA A 286 -15.52 -3.86 -31.85
N GLU A 287 -14.62 -4.53 -32.58
CA GLU A 287 -13.94 -5.73 -32.10
C GLU A 287 -13.03 -5.42 -30.91
N ALA A 288 -12.20 -4.39 -31.00
CA ALA A 288 -11.32 -3.95 -29.91
C ALA A 288 -12.09 -3.69 -28.61
N LEU A 289 -13.25 -3.02 -28.70
CA LEU A 289 -14.10 -2.73 -27.54
C LEU A 289 -14.78 -3.98 -26.97
N ALA A 290 -15.06 -4.99 -27.79
CA ALA A 290 -15.77 -6.19 -27.35
C ALA A 290 -14.91 -7.10 -26.45
N PHE A 291 -13.59 -7.07 -26.61
CA PHE A 291 -12.64 -7.80 -25.77
C PHE A 291 -12.36 -7.13 -24.42
N ARG A 292 -12.79 -5.88 -24.23
CA ARG A 292 -12.48 -5.11 -23.02
C ARG A 292 -13.32 -5.55 -21.81
N PRO A 293 -12.72 -5.71 -20.62
CA PRO A 293 -13.45 -6.14 -19.42
C PRO A 293 -14.29 -5.03 -18.76
N GLU A 294 -14.09 -3.76 -19.11
CA GLU A 294 -14.70 -2.64 -18.41
C GLU A 294 -16.20 -2.46 -18.73
N LYS A 295 -17.07 -2.61 -17.71
CA LYS A 295 -18.54 -2.54 -17.84
C LYS A 295 -19.05 -1.27 -18.56
N LYS A 296 -18.39 -0.12 -18.36
CA LYS A 296 -18.77 1.17 -18.95
C LYS A 296 -18.48 1.20 -20.45
N LEU A 297 -17.32 0.72 -20.88
CA LEU A 297 -16.93 0.61 -22.28
C LEU A 297 -17.79 -0.43 -23.01
N LEU A 298 -17.99 -1.62 -22.45
CA LEU A 298 -18.87 -2.64 -23.03
C LEU A 298 -20.29 -2.12 -23.26
N ARG A 299 -20.84 -1.37 -22.28
CA ARG A 299 -22.16 -0.75 -22.44
C ARG A 299 -22.16 0.29 -23.57
N ALA A 300 -21.14 1.12 -23.65
CA ALA A 300 -21.01 2.13 -24.69
C ALA A 300 -20.83 1.49 -26.08
N ALA A 301 -20.07 0.41 -26.18
CA ALA A 301 -19.83 -0.35 -27.40
C ALA A 301 -21.11 -1.01 -27.92
N VAL A 302 -21.84 -1.75 -27.08
CA VAL A 302 -23.13 -2.37 -27.47
C VAL A 302 -24.14 -1.30 -27.91
N ALA A 303 -24.18 -0.15 -27.25
CA ALA A 303 -25.04 0.96 -27.66
C ALA A 303 -24.61 1.54 -29.02
N TRP A 304 -23.31 1.79 -29.20
CA TRP A 304 -22.74 2.33 -30.42
C TRP A 304 -22.98 1.39 -31.62
N ILE A 305 -22.69 0.09 -31.49
CA ILE A 305 -22.99 -0.93 -32.51
C ILE A 305 -24.47 -0.87 -32.90
N GLY A 306 -25.37 -0.82 -31.92
CA GLY A 306 -26.80 -0.72 -32.19
C GLY A 306 -27.20 0.57 -32.92
N ASP A 307 -26.55 1.70 -32.62
CA ASP A 307 -26.78 2.98 -33.30
C ASP A 307 -26.28 2.96 -34.76
N VAL A 308 -25.11 2.36 -35.01
CA VAL A 308 -24.51 2.25 -36.36
C VAL A 308 -25.34 1.31 -37.24
N VAL A 309 -25.66 0.11 -36.76
CA VAL A 309 -26.46 -0.86 -37.53
C VAL A 309 -27.84 -0.30 -37.89
N ARG A 310 -28.46 0.50 -37.00
CA ARG A 310 -29.72 1.19 -37.30
C ARG A 310 -29.61 2.21 -38.43
N ARG A 311 -28.49 2.94 -38.51
CA ARG A 311 -28.25 3.95 -39.54
C ARG A 311 -27.79 3.33 -40.87
N THR A 312 -26.98 2.28 -40.78
CA THR A 312 -26.37 1.60 -41.93
C THR A 312 -26.56 0.08 -41.80
N PRO A 313 -27.67 -0.49 -42.33
CA PRO A 313 -27.98 -1.91 -42.22
C PRO A 313 -26.90 -2.86 -42.78
N GLY A 314 -26.04 -2.37 -43.69
CA GLY A 314 -24.91 -3.12 -44.24
C GLY A 314 -23.89 -3.60 -43.20
N HIS A 315 -23.84 -3.00 -42.01
CA HIS A 315 -22.93 -3.40 -40.92
C HIS A 315 -23.52 -4.43 -39.94
N THR A 316 -24.69 -5.02 -40.25
CA THR A 316 -25.38 -5.95 -39.32
C THR A 316 -24.50 -7.14 -38.92
N ASP A 317 -23.87 -7.83 -39.89
CA ASP A 317 -23.07 -9.02 -39.61
C ASP A 317 -21.77 -8.69 -38.86
N THR A 318 -21.14 -7.56 -39.18
CA THR A 318 -20.00 -7.02 -38.41
C THR A 318 -20.39 -6.74 -36.96
N GLY A 319 -21.53 -6.06 -36.75
CA GLY A 319 -22.06 -5.78 -35.42
C GLY A 319 -22.37 -7.05 -34.62
N LEU A 320 -22.94 -8.08 -35.27
CA LEU A 320 -23.24 -9.37 -34.63
C LEU A 320 -21.97 -10.13 -34.25
N ARG A 321 -20.92 -10.11 -35.08
CA ARG A 321 -19.61 -10.69 -34.74
C ARG A 321 -18.98 -9.98 -33.52
N ALA A 322 -19.03 -8.65 -33.47
CA ALA A 322 -18.56 -7.93 -32.29
C ALA A 322 -19.38 -8.27 -31.03
N LEU A 323 -20.71 -8.45 -31.16
CA LEU A 323 -21.56 -8.85 -30.04
C LEU A 323 -21.32 -10.28 -29.54
N SER A 324 -20.91 -11.21 -30.42
CA SER A 324 -20.62 -12.59 -30.01
C SER A 324 -19.43 -12.65 -29.05
N VAL A 325 -18.41 -11.81 -29.24
CA VAL A 325 -17.28 -11.68 -28.30
C VAL A 325 -17.75 -11.22 -26.91
N VAL A 326 -18.77 -10.34 -26.85
CA VAL A 326 -19.35 -9.87 -25.57
C VAL A 326 -20.05 -10.99 -24.80
N PHE A 327 -20.49 -12.08 -25.45
CA PHE A 327 -21.11 -13.21 -24.75
C PHE A 327 -20.11 -13.93 -23.83
N GLY A 328 -18.82 -13.93 -24.19
CA GLY A 328 -17.75 -14.49 -23.37
C GLY A 328 -17.41 -13.68 -22.12
N GLN A 329 -17.97 -12.48 -21.95
CA GLN A 329 -17.70 -11.61 -20.80
C GLN A 329 -18.36 -12.16 -19.52
N GLU A 330 -17.68 -12.08 -18.36
CA GLU A 330 -18.18 -12.63 -17.09
C GLU A 330 -19.45 -11.93 -16.55
N THR A 331 -19.75 -10.72 -17.03
CA THR A 331 -20.87 -9.94 -16.50
C THR A 331 -22.19 -10.28 -17.17
N LEU A 332 -23.12 -10.87 -16.41
CA LEU A 332 -24.49 -11.14 -16.88
C LEU A 332 -25.18 -9.92 -17.48
N ALA A 333 -24.96 -8.73 -16.92
CA ALA A 333 -25.55 -7.50 -17.44
C ALA A 333 -25.00 -7.07 -18.82
N ALA A 334 -23.76 -7.45 -19.16
CA ALA A 334 -23.19 -7.25 -20.50
C ALA A 334 -23.77 -8.28 -21.47
N GLN A 335 -23.74 -9.56 -21.08
CA GLN A 335 -24.34 -10.68 -21.82
C GLN A 335 -25.82 -10.41 -22.15
N GLU A 336 -26.67 -10.05 -21.17
CA GLU A 336 -28.08 -9.72 -21.39
C GLU A 336 -28.29 -8.57 -22.37
N ARG A 337 -27.44 -7.54 -22.36
CA ARG A 337 -27.58 -6.41 -23.30
C ARG A 337 -27.19 -6.82 -24.69
N ALA A 338 -26.09 -7.57 -24.82
CA ALA A 338 -25.63 -8.09 -26.10
C ALA A 338 -26.66 -9.05 -26.70
N VAL A 339 -27.18 -10.01 -25.92
CA VAL A 339 -28.24 -10.95 -26.33
C VAL A 339 -29.51 -10.20 -26.74
N ARG A 340 -29.96 -9.21 -25.97
CA ARG A 340 -31.14 -8.41 -26.33
C ARG A 340 -30.95 -7.65 -27.64
N LEU A 341 -29.75 -7.13 -27.91
CA LEU A 341 -29.46 -6.47 -29.18
C LEU A 341 -29.39 -7.48 -30.33
N ALA A 342 -28.70 -8.60 -30.14
CA ALA A 342 -28.62 -9.69 -31.12
C ALA A 342 -30.03 -10.18 -31.52
N VAL A 343 -30.88 -10.54 -30.55
CA VAL A 343 -32.26 -10.98 -30.82
C VAL A 343 -33.06 -9.95 -31.65
N LYS A 344 -32.86 -8.64 -31.41
CA LYS A 344 -33.51 -7.59 -32.22
C LYS A 344 -32.98 -7.53 -33.65
N LEU A 345 -31.70 -7.84 -33.86
CA LEU A 345 -31.03 -7.84 -35.16
C LEU A 345 -31.20 -9.15 -35.94
N ALA A 346 -31.77 -10.20 -35.33
CA ALA A 346 -31.91 -11.53 -35.93
C ALA A 346 -32.63 -11.55 -37.28
N GLY A 347 -33.59 -10.64 -37.51
CA GLY A 347 -34.32 -10.52 -38.78
C GLY A 347 -33.48 -9.95 -39.93
N GLN A 348 -32.38 -9.27 -39.63
CA GLN A 348 -31.49 -8.61 -40.61
C GLN A 348 -30.13 -9.34 -40.76
N ALA A 349 -29.91 -10.38 -39.95
CA ALA A 349 -28.66 -11.11 -39.88
C ALA A 349 -28.43 -12.01 -41.12
N GLY A 350 -27.28 -11.88 -41.75
CA GLY A 350 -26.75 -12.86 -42.70
C GLY A 350 -26.21 -14.11 -42.00
N GLU A 351 -25.84 -15.12 -42.78
CA GLU A 351 -25.39 -16.42 -42.23
C GLU A 351 -24.10 -16.29 -41.40
N SER A 352 -23.21 -15.39 -41.78
CA SER A 352 -21.96 -15.13 -41.05
C SER A 352 -22.24 -14.62 -39.63
N GLY A 353 -23.12 -13.63 -39.50
CA GLY A 353 -23.55 -13.12 -38.19
C GLY A 353 -24.33 -14.16 -37.37
N ARG A 354 -25.15 -14.98 -38.02
CA ARG A 354 -25.93 -16.06 -37.36
C ARG A 354 -25.03 -17.16 -36.78
N ALA A 355 -24.00 -17.59 -37.51
CA ALA A 355 -23.04 -18.59 -37.05
C ALA A 355 -22.28 -18.09 -35.81
N ALA A 356 -21.73 -16.88 -35.86
CA ALA A 356 -20.96 -16.29 -34.76
C ALA A 356 -21.75 -16.21 -33.43
N ILE A 357 -23.03 -15.83 -33.50
CA ILE A 357 -23.90 -15.73 -32.32
C ILE A 357 -24.23 -17.11 -31.73
N ARG A 358 -24.47 -18.13 -32.57
CA ARG A 358 -24.75 -19.50 -32.11
C ARG A 358 -23.55 -20.11 -31.39
N ASP A 359 -22.36 -20.00 -31.98
CA ASP A 359 -21.14 -20.58 -31.42
C ASP A 359 -20.81 -19.97 -30.06
N ALA A 360 -20.90 -18.64 -29.94
CA ALA A 360 -20.63 -17.94 -28.69
C ALA A 360 -21.69 -18.19 -27.60
N ALA A 361 -22.93 -18.53 -27.97
CA ALA A 361 -24.02 -18.72 -27.02
C ALA A 361 -23.89 -20.00 -26.18
N ALA A 362 -23.01 -20.94 -26.57
CA ALA A 362 -22.78 -22.18 -25.83
C ALA A 362 -22.37 -21.95 -24.37
N GLY A 363 -21.58 -20.89 -24.11
CA GLY A 363 -21.11 -20.50 -22.78
C GLY A 363 -22.07 -19.61 -21.97
N LEU A 364 -23.22 -19.23 -22.54
CA LEU A 364 -24.19 -18.38 -21.83
C LEU A 364 -24.97 -19.16 -20.75
N PRO A 365 -25.46 -18.48 -19.70
CA PRO A 365 -26.45 -19.04 -18.78
C PRO A 365 -27.71 -19.53 -19.50
N VAL A 366 -28.39 -20.52 -18.91
CA VAL A 366 -29.50 -21.25 -19.55
C VAL A 366 -30.58 -20.31 -20.10
N GLU A 367 -30.99 -19.28 -19.35
CA GLU A 367 -32.07 -18.39 -19.77
C GLU A 367 -31.69 -17.47 -20.94
N LEU A 368 -30.40 -17.13 -21.07
CA LEU A 368 -29.91 -16.34 -22.19
C LEU A 368 -29.67 -17.22 -23.41
N ARG A 369 -29.21 -18.45 -23.19
CA ARG A 369 -29.04 -19.45 -24.24
C ARG A 369 -30.38 -19.75 -24.92
N GLU A 370 -31.45 -19.96 -24.16
CA GLU A 370 -32.81 -20.20 -24.71
C GLU A 370 -33.33 -19.05 -25.59
N GLN A 371 -33.06 -17.79 -25.19
CA GLN A 371 -33.43 -16.62 -25.99
C GLN A 371 -32.68 -16.59 -27.32
N VAL A 372 -31.37 -16.88 -27.30
CA VAL A 372 -30.57 -16.99 -28.52
C VAL A 372 -31.07 -18.16 -29.37
N SER A 373 -31.33 -19.32 -28.77
CA SER A 373 -31.81 -20.50 -29.49
C SER A 373 -33.13 -20.27 -30.21
N THR A 374 -34.03 -19.50 -29.60
CA THR A 374 -35.32 -19.12 -30.21
C THR A 374 -35.14 -18.24 -31.45
N ALA A 375 -34.17 -17.32 -31.44
CA ALA A 375 -33.97 -16.35 -32.52
C ALA A 375 -32.98 -16.83 -33.62
N TYR A 376 -32.05 -17.71 -33.27
CA TYR A 376 -30.93 -18.12 -34.12
C TYR A 376 -30.84 -19.63 -34.40
N GLY A 377 -31.65 -20.47 -33.74
CA GLY A 377 -31.60 -21.93 -33.84
C GLY A 377 -30.84 -22.60 -32.70
N GLU A 378 -30.91 -23.94 -32.60
CA GLU A 378 -30.41 -24.73 -31.46
C GLU A 378 -28.94 -24.43 -31.08
N VAL A 379 -28.65 -24.37 -29.76
CA VAL A 379 -27.32 -24.10 -29.19
C VAL A 379 -26.97 -25.19 -28.16
N VAL A 380 -25.84 -25.86 -28.35
CA VAL A 380 -25.35 -26.92 -27.45
C VAL A 380 -24.58 -26.31 -26.27
N ALA A 381 -24.86 -26.76 -25.05
CA ALA A 381 -24.23 -26.24 -23.83
C ALA A 381 -22.84 -26.86 -23.57
N VAL A 382 -21.90 -26.06 -23.05
CA VAL A 382 -20.62 -26.55 -22.48
C VAL A 382 -20.77 -26.73 -20.97
N SER A 383 -20.38 -27.89 -20.43
CA SER A 383 -20.39 -28.12 -18.98
C SER A 383 -19.24 -27.35 -18.30
N PRO A 384 -19.50 -26.58 -17.22
CA PRO A 384 -18.44 -25.87 -16.51
C PRO A 384 -17.49 -26.84 -15.77
N PRO A 385 -16.22 -26.46 -15.55
CA PRO A 385 -15.27 -27.23 -14.75
C PRO A 385 -15.71 -27.32 -13.27
N ALA A 386 -15.32 -28.41 -12.59
CA ALA A 386 -15.61 -28.60 -11.17
C ALA A 386 -14.89 -27.54 -10.30
N PRO A 387 -15.50 -27.08 -9.20
CA PRO A 387 -14.87 -26.10 -8.31
C PRO A 387 -13.64 -26.69 -7.60
N PRO A 388 -12.63 -25.85 -7.29
CA PRO A 388 -11.44 -26.31 -6.57
C PRO A 388 -11.78 -26.72 -5.13
N VAL A 389 -11.09 -27.74 -4.62
CA VAL A 389 -11.21 -28.21 -3.23
C VAL A 389 -10.34 -27.34 -2.33
N LEU A 390 -10.93 -26.81 -1.25
CA LEU A 390 -10.18 -26.07 -0.23
C LEU A 390 -9.27 -27.01 0.56
N VAL A 391 -8.00 -26.66 0.66
CA VAL A 391 -7.01 -27.36 1.48
C VAL A 391 -6.54 -26.44 2.59
N VAL A 392 -6.49 -26.95 3.82
CA VAL A 392 -5.90 -26.21 4.94
C VAL A 392 -4.41 -26.04 4.65
N GLY A 393 -3.97 -24.80 4.44
CA GLY A 393 -2.57 -24.48 4.28
C GLY A 393 -1.75 -24.87 5.51
N VAL A 394 -0.50 -25.32 5.29
CA VAL A 394 0.43 -25.59 6.38
C VAL A 394 0.84 -24.25 7.01
N ALA A 395 0.79 -24.17 8.34
CA ALA A 395 1.24 -22.98 9.06
C ALA A 395 2.70 -22.66 8.70
N PRO A 396 3.06 -21.38 8.53
CA PRO A 396 4.43 -21.01 8.21
C PRO A 396 5.40 -21.49 9.30
N ALA A 397 6.51 -22.07 8.88
CA ALA A 397 7.59 -22.45 9.79
C ALA A 397 8.27 -21.19 10.36
N ALA A 398 8.74 -21.25 11.60
CA ALA A 398 9.66 -20.23 12.10
C ALA A 398 10.96 -20.28 11.29
N PRO A 399 11.62 -19.14 11.06
CA PRO A 399 12.96 -19.15 10.47
C PRO A 399 13.91 -19.96 11.37
N PRO A 400 14.96 -20.58 10.83
CA PRO A 400 15.94 -21.27 11.67
C PRO A 400 16.57 -20.30 12.71
N PRO A 401 17.32 -20.77 13.71
CA PRO A 401 18.15 -19.90 14.56
C PRO A 401 19.34 -19.32 13.78
N VAL A 402 19.93 -18.24 14.29
CA VAL A 402 21.17 -17.65 13.73
C VAL A 402 22.34 -18.59 14.02
N ALA A 403 23.05 -19.02 12.97
CA ALA A 403 24.07 -20.05 13.03
C ALA A 403 25.48 -19.53 13.34
N SER A 404 25.73 -18.21 13.27
CA SER A 404 27.02 -17.62 13.65
C SER A 404 26.93 -16.12 14.03
N PRO A 405 27.92 -15.57 14.78
CA PRO A 405 27.98 -14.14 15.06
C PRO A 405 28.10 -13.26 13.79
N GLY A 406 28.80 -13.74 12.76
CA GLY A 406 28.91 -13.03 11.48
C GLY A 406 27.59 -12.95 10.72
N GLU A 407 26.77 -14.00 10.78
CA GLU A 407 25.40 -13.99 10.24
C GLU A 407 24.52 -12.99 10.99
N LEU A 408 24.61 -12.94 12.33
CA LEU A 408 23.87 -11.95 13.13
C LEU A 408 24.24 -10.52 12.74
N ALA A 409 25.55 -10.23 12.60
CA ALA A 409 26.04 -8.92 12.19
C ALA A 409 25.54 -8.54 10.79
N HIS A 410 25.53 -9.51 9.85
CA HIS A 410 24.99 -9.30 8.51
C HIS A 410 23.48 -8.98 8.52
N GLU A 411 22.70 -9.72 9.31
CA GLU A 411 21.26 -9.49 9.43
C GLU A 411 20.95 -8.12 10.06
N LEU A 412 21.70 -7.71 11.09
CA LEU A 412 21.57 -6.39 11.73
C LEU A 412 21.84 -5.22 10.77
N VAL A 413 22.78 -5.37 9.82
CA VAL A 413 23.03 -4.37 8.77
C VAL A 413 21.81 -4.20 7.85
N ALA A 414 21.09 -5.30 7.59
CA ALA A 414 19.93 -5.33 6.70
C ALA A 414 18.61 -4.89 7.37
N VAL A 415 18.59 -4.66 8.69
CA VAL A 415 17.41 -4.19 9.42
C VAL A 415 17.04 -2.77 8.97
N ASP A 416 15.80 -2.57 8.53
CA ASP A 416 15.22 -1.26 8.25
C ASP A 416 13.88 -1.09 8.98
N TRP A 417 13.20 0.04 8.76
CA TRP A 417 11.94 0.39 9.40
C TRP A 417 10.77 -0.57 9.09
N ARG A 418 10.90 -1.44 8.09
CA ARG A 418 9.96 -2.52 7.72
C ARG A 418 10.41 -3.87 8.24
N VAL A 419 11.23 -3.90 9.30
CA VAL A 419 11.67 -5.14 9.93
C VAL A 419 10.48 -6.06 10.19
N ARG A 420 10.56 -7.27 9.63
CA ARG A 420 9.48 -8.25 9.75
C ARG A 420 9.51 -8.87 11.15
N PRO A 421 8.33 -9.25 11.72
CA PRO A 421 8.28 -9.88 13.03
C PRO A 421 9.22 -11.08 13.18
N GLU A 422 9.30 -11.94 12.16
CA GLU A 422 10.12 -13.15 12.18
C GLU A 422 11.61 -12.82 12.18
N GLN A 423 12.02 -11.77 11.45
CA GLN A 423 13.41 -11.29 11.43
C GLN A 423 13.80 -10.70 12.78
N PHE A 424 12.92 -9.93 13.41
CA PHE A 424 13.18 -9.36 14.73
C PHE A 424 13.33 -10.43 15.81
N GLU A 425 12.41 -11.40 15.85
CA GLU A 425 12.47 -12.49 16.83
C GLU A 425 13.77 -13.29 16.68
N ARG A 426 14.16 -13.58 15.44
CA ARG A 426 15.41 -14.29 15.12
C ARG A 426 16.66 -13.50 15.53
N ILE A 427 16.73 -12.21 15.21
CA ILE A 427 17.87 -11.36 15.56
C ILE A 427 17.97 -11.16 17.08
N LEU A 428 16.87 -10.87 17.76
CA LEU A 428 16.88 -10.63 19.20
C LEU A 428 17.27 -11.91 19.97
N ALA A 429 16.74 -13.08 19.57
CA ALA A 429 17.11 -14.36 20.14
C ALA A 429 18.58 -14.70 19.87
N GLY A 430 19.03 -14.54 18.62
CA GLY A 430 20.42 -14.77 18.24
C GLY A 430 21.40 -13.86 18.99
N LEU A 431 21.06 -12.58 19.19
CA LEU A 431 21.86 -11.64 19.96
C LEU A 431 22.10 -12.14 21.39
N VAL A 432 21.04 -12.58 22.08
CA VAL A 432 21.15 -13.08 23.45
C VAL A 432 21.96 -14.38 23.52
N GLU A 433 21.67 -15.35 22.66
CA GLU A 433 22.34 -16.65 22.65
C GLU A 433 23.85 -16.51 22.34
N TRP A 434 24.22 -15.75 21.31
CA TRP A 434 25.62 -15.54 20.93
C TRP A 434 26.37 -14.64 21.90
N ALA A 435 25.70 -13.67 22.54
CA ALA A 435 26.27 -12.88 23.64
C ALA A 435 26.65 -13.76 24.82
N HIS A 436 25.88 -14.82 25.10
CA HIS A 436 26.18 -15.77 26.17
C HIS A 436 27.28 -16.76 25.78
N ARG A 437 27.18 -17.33 24.57
CA ARG A 437 28.04 -18.44 24.12
C ARG A 437 29.45 -18.00 23.73
N GLU A 438 29.57 -16.95 22.91
CA GLU A 438 30.84 -16.51 22.31
C GLU A 438 30.93 -14.97 22.30
N PRO A 439 30.95 -14.31 23.47
CA PRO A 439 30.83 -12.86 23.58
C PRO A 439 31.92 -12.09 22.82
N ASP A 440 33.17 -12.58 22.87
CA ASP A 440 34.30 -11.89 22.24
C ASP A 440 34.25 -11.97 20.71
N ALA A 441 33.84 -13.13 20.17
CA ALA A 441 33.62 -13.30 18.73
C ALA A 441 32.50 -12.37 18.24
N LEU A 442 31.41 -12.29 18.98
CA LEU A 442 30.30 -11.41 18.62
C LEU A 442 30.67 -9.92 18.69
N ARG A 443 31.41 -9.49 19.73
CA ARG A 443 31.89 -8.09 19.80
C ARG A 443 32.81 -7.75 18.64
N ALA A 444 33.66 -8.68 18.21
CA ALA A 444 34.54 -8.48 17.07
C ALA A 444 33.74 -8.25 15.77
N GLU A 445 32.72 -9.07 15.52
CA GLU A 445 31.85 -8.97 14.33
C GLU A 445 30.95 -7.73 14.34
N LEU A 446 30.45 -7.30 15.50
CA LEU A 446 29.58 -6.11 15.60
C LEU A 446 30.34 -4.78 15.53
N ARG A 447 31.65 -4.77 15.81
CA ARG A 447 32.45 -3.55 15.89
C ARG A 447 32.37 -2.67 14.63
N PRO A 448 32.50 -3.18 13.39
CA PRO A 448 32.41 -2.36 12.19
C PRO A 448 31.02 -1.75 11.96
N TRP A 449 29.98 -2.30 12.57
CA TRP A 449 28.59 -1.89 12.35
C TRP A 449 28.18 -0.69 13.22
N TRP A 450 28.54 -0.68 14.52
CA TRP A 450 28.16 0.42 15.42
C TRP A 450 29.22 1.51 15.54
N HIS A 451 30.50 1.18 15.32
CA HIS A 451 31.59 2.14 15.48
C HIS A 451 31.91 2.82 14.14
N PRO A 452 31.98 4.17 14.11
CA PRO A 452 31.90 5.08 15.25
C PRO A 452 30.48 5.35 15.74
N PHE A 453 30.32 5.42 17.06
CA PHE A 453 29.04 5.65 17.71
C PHE A 453 28.44 7.01 17.34
N SER A 454 27.13 6.99 17.11
CA SER A 454 26.37 8.07 16.49
C SER A 454 24.90 7.92 16.97
N PRO A 455 24.41 8.74 17.94
CA PRO A 455 23.10 8.56 18.58
C PRO A 455 21.89 8.45 17.63
N GLY A 456 21.93 9.14 16.49
CA GLY A 456 20.85 9.05 15.52
C GLY A 456 20.84 7.74 14.72
N SER A 457 21.93 6.97 14.72
CA SER A 457 21.91 5.59 14.20
C SER A 457 21.04 4.64 15.00
N PHE A 458 20.60 5.08 16.17
CA PHE A 458 19.87 4.34 17.18
C PHE A 458 18.61 5.09 17.65
N GLY A 459 18.03 5.92 16.77
CA GLY A 459 16.72 6.54 16.98
C GLY A 459 16.70 7.86 17.76
N TYR A 460 17.85 8.51 18.02
CA TYR A 460 17.89 9.82 18.69
C TYR A 460 18.20 10.98 17.73
N HIS A 461 17.26 11.90 17.51
CA HIS A 461 17.37 13.00 16.56
C HIS A 461 16.91 14.34 17.16
N ASP A 462 17.80 15.32 17.35
CA ASP A 462 17.45 16.69 17.77
C ASP A 462 16.45 16.77 18.95
N TYR A 463 16.73 16.04 20.05
CA TYR A 463 15.85 15.92 21.24
C TYR A 463 14.52 15.19 21.02
N VAL A 464 14.39 14.48 19.89
CA VAL A 464 13.31 13.54 19.58
C VAL A 464 13.84 12.12 19.69
N SER A 465 13.12 11.28 20.42
CA SER A 465 13.39 9.84 20.54
C SER A 465 12.39 9.03 19.72
N ASP A 466 12.90 8.05 18.97
CA ASP A 466 12.14 7.04 18.24
C ASP A 466 12.36 5.65 18.87
N GLU A 467 11.26 4.89 19.02
CA GLU A 467 11.24 3.56 19.66
C GLU A 467 10.52 2.53 18.78
N ARG A 468 10.72 2.64 17.46
CA ARG A 468 10.32 1.59 16.52
C ARG A 468 11.11 0.31 16.77
N MET A 469 10.57 -0.81 16.29
CA MET A 469 11.17 -2.14 16.49
C MET A 469 12.58 -2.25 15.90
N ASP A 470 12.87 -1.60 14.77
CA ASP A 470 14.20 -1.56 14.17
C ASP A 470 15.19 -0.81 15.06
N ASP A 471 14.79 0.34 15.60
CA ASP A 471 15.63 1.14 16.50
C ASP A 471 15.94 0.36 17.79
N LEU A 472 14.96 -0.37 18.34
CA LEU A 472 15.16 -1.18 19.54
C LEU A 472 16.09 -2.39 19.32
N LEU A 473 16.03 -3.08 18.18
CA LEU A 473 17.02 -4.12 17.85
C LEU A 473 18.43 -3.56 17.78
N ARG A 474 18.59 -2.42 17.12
CA ARG A 474 19.89 -1.74 16.98
C ARG A 474 20.42 -1.33 18.35
N ARG A 475 19.55 -0.82 19.22
CA ARG A 475 19.90 -0.47 20.61
C ARG A 475 20.27 -1.71 21.43
N ALA A 476 19.58 -2.83 21.30
CA ALA A 476 19.95 -4.08 21.98
C ALA A 476 21.35 -4.55 21.54
N ALA A 477 21.64 -4.51 20.25
CA ALA A 477 22.97 -4.85 19.73
C ALA A 477 24.05 -3.89 20.23
N LEU A 478 23.76 -2.58 20.32
CA LEU A 478 24.66 -1.58 20.92
C LEU A 478 24.88 -1.85 22.41
N ALA A 479 23.84 -2.18 23.17
CA ALA A 479 23.91 -2.48 24.60
C ALA A 479 24.90 -3.62 24.90
N PHE A 480 24.97 -4.63 24.03
CA PHE A 480 25.98 -5.69 24.14
C PHE A 480 27.37 -5.23 23.66
N ALA A 481 27.45 -4.55 22.52
CA ALA A 481 28.72 -4.25 21.85
C ALA A 481 29.49 -3.08 22.49
N SER A 482 28.78 -2.08 23.01
CA SER A 482 29.30 -0.94 23.76
C SER A 482 28.30 -0.52 24.87
N PRO A 483 28.32 -1.18 26.05
CA PRO A 483 27.44 -0.85 27.16
C PRO A 483 27.57 0.59 27.68
N GLU A 484 28.73 1.23 27.48
CA GLU A 484 28.95 2.64 27.85
C GLU A 484 28.19 3.58 26.91
N ASP A 485 28.34 3.42 25.60
CA ASP A 485 27.63 4.24 24.60
C ASP A 485 26.11 4.02 24.68
N SER A 486 25.67 2.78 24.94
CA SER A 486 24.25 2.47 25.15
C SER A 486 23.67 3.20 26.36
N ARG A 487 24.36 3.19 27.51
CA ARG A 487 23.91 3.93 28.69
C ARG A 487 23.86 5.44 28.44
N ALA A 488 24.88 5.99 27.77
CA ALA A 488 24.86 7.39 27.36
C ALA A 488 23.67 7.72 26.44
N LEU A 489 23.33 6.82 25.51
CA LEU A 489 22.14 6.95 24.67
C LEU A 489 20.84 6.86 25.48
N SER A 490 20.74 5.91 26.41
CA SER A 490 19.58 5.75 27.30
C SER A 490 19.35 7.00 28.17
N GLU A 491 20.42 7.66 28.64
CA GLU A 491 20.34 8.97 29.32
C GLU A 491 19.82 10.07 28.40
N LEU A 492 20.26 10.11 27.13
CA LEU A 492 19.74 11.05 26.13
C LEU A 492 18.23 10.86 25.91
N PHE A 493 17.78 9.61 25.75
CA PHE A 493 16.36 9.28 25.63
C PHE A 493 15.55 9.72 26.85
N ALA A 494 16.06 9.50 28.07
CA ALA A 494 15.41 9.94 29.31
C ALA A 494 15.29 11.47 29.40
N SER A 495 16.24 12.21 28.80
CA SER A 495 16.27 13.68 28.76
C SER A 495 15.51 14.31 27.58
N ALA A 496 14.96 13.51 26.66
CA ALA A 496 14.31 14.00 25.44
C ALA A 496 13.08 14.86 25.75
N ARG A 497 13.03 16.09 25.19
CA ARG A 497 11.92 17.04 25.39
C ARG A 497 10.64 16.64 24.65
N ARG A 498 10.78 15.84 23.59
CA ARG A 498 9.66 15.35 22.78
C ARG A 498 9.88 13.87 22.47
N ARG A 499 9.04 13.00 23.03
CA ARG A 499 8.85 11.67 22.44
C ARG A 499 8.08 11.85 21.15
N ASN A 500 8.53 11.22 20.06
CA ASN A 500 7.81 11.32 18.80
C ASN A 500 6.36 10.80 19.02
N ARG A 501 5.35 11.64 18.78
CA ARG A 501 3.93 11.32 19.07
C ARG A 501 3.35 10.24 18.17
N HIS A 502 4.14 9.69 17.25
CA HIS A 502 3.86 8.39 16.65
C HIS A 502 3.79 7.25 17.69
N GLY A 503 4.16 7.52 18.95
CA GLY A 503 4.18 6.58 20.06
C GLY A 503 3.31 6.92 21.28
N GLU A 504 2.08 7.42 21.12
CA GLU A 504 1.03 6.83 21.98
C GLU A 504 0.88 5.41 21.43
N GLN A 505 1.61 4.46 22.00
CA GLN A 505 1.82 3.13 21.40
C GLN A 505 0.63 2.23 21.71
N ALA A 506 0.20 1.47 20.70
CA ALA A 506 -0.83 0.46 20.88
C ALA A 506 -0.37 -0.58 21.93
N PRO A 507 -1.28 -1.15 22.75
CA PRO A 507 -0.92 -2.11 23.79
C PRO A 507 -0.05 -3.28 23.26
N PHE A 508 -0.32 -3.75 22.06
CA PHE A 508 0.45 -4.83 21.41
C PHE A 508 1.90 -4.46 21.13
N ASP A 509 2.16 -3.23 20.64
CA ASP A 509 3.52 -2.77 20.35
C ASP A 509 4.35 -2.74 21.64
N ARG A 510 3.74 -2.26 22.75
CA ARG A 510 4.40 -2.15 24.05
C ARG A 510 4.91 -3.48 24.57
N VAL A 511 4.22 -4.59 24.28
CA VAL A 511 4.68 -5.91 24.74
C VAL A 511 6.02 -6.30 24.09
N VAL A 512 6.15 -6.05 22.79
CA VAL A 512 7.40 -6.29 22.06
C VAL A 512 8.49 -5.31 22.51
N GLN A 513 8.14 -4.05 22.70
CA GLN A 513 9.09 -3.00 23.10
C GLN A 513 9.63 -3.23 24.51
N ARG A 514 8.77 -3.54 25.50
CA ARG A 514 9.19 -3.85 26.87
C ARG A 514 10.16 -5.03 26.89
N ARG A 515 9.94 -6.05 26.05
CA ARG A 515 10.87 -7.17 25.91
C ARG A 515 12.23 -6.74 25.37
N ALA A 516 12.27 -5.87 24.36
CA ALA A 516 13.53 -5.33 23.84
C ALA A 516 14.24 -4.44 24.88
N HIS A 517 13.50 -3.65 25.64
CA HIS A 517 14.04 -2.85 26.75
C HIS A 517 14.65 -3.71 27.85
N GLU A 518 13.99 -4.80 28.26
CA GLU A 518 14.55 -5.75 29.22
C GLU A 518 15.89 -6.32 28.75
N VAL A 519 16.01 -6.64 27.45
CA VAL A 519 17.28 -7.08 26.87
C VAL A 519 18.33 -5.97 26.90
N ILE A 520 17.98 -4.75 26.51
CA ILE A 520 18.89 -3.59 26.53
C ILE A 520 19.43 -3.36 27.95
N GLU A 521 18.54 -3.20 28.94
CA GLU A 521 18.90 -2.90 30.33
C GLU A 521 19.84 -3.96 30.93
N ARG A 522 19.59 -5.23 30.62
CA ARG A 522 20.42 -6.34 31.08
C ARG A 522 21.80 -6.36 30.43
N LEU A 523 21.86 -6.15 29.11
CA LEU A 523 23.14 -6.09 28.39
C LEU A 523 23.97 -4.88 28.84
N GLU A 524 23.34 -3.74 29.11
CA GLU A 524 23.99 -2.56 29.71
C GLU A 524 24.58 -2.86 31.10
N ALA A 525 23.90 -3.69 31.89
CA ALA A 525 24.37 -4.15 33.20
C ALA A 525 25.41 -5.28 33.13
N GLY A 526 25.71 -5.81 31.95
CA GLY A 526 26.59 -6.97 31.76
C GLY A 526 25.97 -8.31 32.19
N ASP A 527 24.65 -8.37 32.37
CA ASP A 527 23.88 -9.56 32.77
C ASP A 527 23.30 -10.27 31.54
N VAL A 528 24.07 -11.20 30.96
CA VAL A 528 23.70 -11.88 29.71
C VAL A 528 22.88 -13.15 30.00
N LEU A 529 21.64 -13.18 29.50
CA LEU A 529 20.77 -14.37 29.55
C LEU A 529 21.29 -15.47 28.63
N PRO A 530 21.17 -16.76 29.01
CA PRO A 530 21.53 -17.85 28.10
C PRO A 530 20.58 -17.97 26.90
N VAL A 531 19.28 -17.69 27.10
CA VAL A 531 18.25 -17.83 26.07
C VAL A 531 17.04 -16.94 26.40
N LEU A 532 16.31 -16.49 25.37
CA LEU A 532 15.01 -15.83 25.52
C LEU A 532 13.88 -16.86 25.59
N LEU A 533 12.94 -16.66 26.50
CA LEU A 533 11.80 -17.54 26.72
C LEU A 533 10.75 -17.40 25.62
N ALA A 534 10.47 -16.18 25.17
CA ALA A 534 9.34 -15.90 24.28
C ALA A 534 9.57 -16.24 22.81
N THR A 535 10.79 -16.54 22.37
CA THR A 535 11.10 -16.72 20.94
C THR A 535 10.20 -17.81 20.33
N PRO A 536 9.37 -17.49 19.31
CA PRO A 536 8.37 -18.43 18.83
C PRO A 536 9.00 -19.64 18.15
N THR A 537 8.34 -20.79 18.21
CA THR A 537 8.75 -22.02 17.51
C THR A 537 7.97 -22.25 16.21
N SER A 538 6.94 -21.42 15.95
CA SER A 538 6.14 -21.41 14.72
C SER A 538 6.09 -20.00 14.12
N GLY A 539 5.96 -19.90 12.80
CA GLY A 539 5.73 -18.63 12.10
C GLY A 539 4.37 -17.98 12.41
N THR A 540 3.47 -18.70 13.10
CA THR A 540 2.23 -18.13 13.65
C THR A 540 2.45 -17.32 14.93
N GLY A 541 3.65 -17.40 15.53
CA GLY A 541 3.97 -16.81 16.83
C GLY A 541 3.79 -17.78 18.01
N HIS A 542 3.24 -18.99 17.79
CA HIS A 542 3.14 -19.99 18.84
C HIS A 542 4.50 -20.44 19.38
N LEU A 543 4.51 -20.79 20.66
CA LEU A 543 5.65 -21.34 21.39
C LEU A 543 5.31 -22.74 21.89
N ASP A 544 6.15 -23.70 21.52
CA ASP A 544 6.07 -25.07 22.00
C ASP A 544 6.29 -25.10 23.54
N PRO A 545 5.32 -25.63 24.32
CA PRO A 545 5.45 -25.75 25.77
C PRO A 545 6.72 -26.48 26.23
N GLU A 546 7.17 -27.48 25.48
CA GLU A 546 8.37 -28.26 25.81
C GLU A 546 9.65 -27.43 25.64
N VAL A 547 9.72 -26.65 24.57
CA VAL A 547 10.83 -25.71 24.33
C VAL A 547 10.85 -24.62 25.41
N LEU A 548 9.70 -24.12 25.86
CA LEU A 548 9.65 -23.18 26.99
C LEU A 548 10.21 -23.79 28.29
N LEU A 549 9.86 -25.06 28.58
CA LEU A 549 10.38 -25.77 29.75
C LEU A 549 11.90 -25.93 29.67
N GLU A 550 12.45 -26.32 28.51
CA GLU A 550 13.89 -26.43 28.30
C GLU A 550 14.60 -25.09 28.50
N ARG A 551 14.04 -24.01 27.97
CA ARG A 551 14.60 -22.65 28.14
C ARG A 551 14.59 -22.19 29.60
N LEU A 552 13.51 -22.45 30.33
CA LEU A 552 13.44 -22.15 31.76
C LEU A 552 14.46 -22.96 32.56
N GLN A 553 14.66 -24.24 32.23
CA GLN A 553 15.70 -25.07 32.85
C GLN A 553 17.10 -24.50 32.61
N GLN A 554 17.39 -24.02 31.40
CA GLN A 554 18.67 -23.38 31.08
C GLN A 554 18.89 -22.09 31.87
N VAL A 555 17.87 -21.23 31.96
CA VAL A 555 17.93 -19.99 32.75
C VAL A 555 18.13 -20.28 34.24
N GLU A 556 17.42 -21.28 34.78
CA GLU A 556 17.57 -21.72 36.18
C GLU A 556 18.96 -22.31 36.46
N ALA A 557 19.47 -23.16 35.57
CA ALA A 557 20.81 -23.73 35.67
C ALA A 557 21.92 -22.65 35.62
N ALA A 558 21.71 -21.58 34.86
CA ALA A 558 22.60 -20.42 34.80
C ALA A 558 22.48 -19.50 36.04
N GLY A 559 21.53 -19.74 36.94
CA GLY A 559 21.23 -18.86 38.08
C GLY A 559 20.74 -17.47 37.67
N ALA A 560 20.27 -17.32 36.43
CA ALA A 560 19.85 -16.04 35.87
C ALA A 560 18.40 -15.72 36.27
N ARG A 561 18.09 -14.42 36.36
CA ARG A 561 16.71 -13.97 36.66
C ARG A 561 15.89 -13.93 35.39
N VAL A 562 14.70 -14.52 35.45
CA VAL A 562 13.74 -14.51 34.33
C VAL A 562 13.24 -13.08 34.06
N PRO A 563 13.32 -12.56 32.82
CA PRO A 563 12.78 -11.24 32.47
C PRO A 563 11.25 -11.25 32.47
N PRO A 564 10.58 -10.35 33.20
CA PRO A 564 9.12 -10.36 33.35
C PRO A 564 8.31 -10.22 32.05
N ALA A 565 8.72 -9.36 31.12
CA ALA A 565 8.01 -9.12 29.86
C ALA A 565 8.24 -10.25 28.86
N ASP A 566 9.48 -10.76 28.77
CA ASP A 566 9.78 -11.97 27.99
C ASP A 566 8.98 -13.18 28.50
N PHE A 567 8.90 -13.38 29.83
CA PHE A 567 8.11 -14.48 30.39
C PHE A 567 6.60 -14.32 30.15
N GLN A 568 6.04 -13.13 30.37
CA GLN A 568 4.62 -12.88 30.08
C GLN A 568 4.30 -13.08 28.59
N GLN A 569 5.19 -12.66 27.70
CA GLN A 569 5.04 -12.90 26.26
C GLN A 569 5.12 -14.41 25.93
N ALA A 570 5.99 -15.17 26.59
CA ALA A 570 6.06 -16.62 26.44
C ALA A 570 4.74 -17.29 26.83
N LEU A 571 4.12 -16.87 27.94
CA LEU A 571 2.81 -17.39 28.39
C LEU A 571 1.69 -17.12 27.38
N LEU A 572 1.68 -15.94 26.73
CA LEU A 572 0.69 -15.57 25.70
C LEU A 572 0.84 -16.36 24.40
N ARG A 573 2.03 -16.90 24.13
CA ARG A 573 2.35 -17.68 22.92
C ARG A 573 2.08 -19.18 23.07
N LEU A 574 1.75 -19.65 24.27
CA LEU A 574 1.44 -21.06 24.49
C LEU A 574 0.14 -21.45 23.76
N PRO A 575 0.09 -22.66 23.17
CA PRO A 575 -1.13 -23.16 22.55
C PRO A 575 -2.21 -23.42 23.62
N ARG A 576 -3.46 -23.46 23.19
CA ARG A 576 -4.62 -23.68 24.08
C ARG A 576 -4.67 -25.09 24.67
N SER A 577 -4.20 -26.08 23.91
CA SER A 577 -4.16 -27.48 24.32
C SER A 577 -2.71 -27.86 24.56
N VAL A 578 -2.37 -28.09 25.82
CA VAL A 578 -1.03 -28.50 26.25
C VAL A 578 -1.14 -29.87 26.91
N ASP A 579 -0.14 -30.74 26.69
CA ASP A 579 -0.05 -32.03 27.39
C ASP A 579 0.00 -31.80 28.91
N PRO A 580 -0.88 -32.42 29.71
CA PRO A 580 -0.83 -32.36 31.17
C PRO A 580 0.55 -32.71 31.77
N ALA A 581 1.36 -33.52 31.08
CA ALA A 581 2.72 -33.83 31.49
C ALA A 581 3.63 -32.60 31.57
N ALA A 582 3.41 -31.58 30.72
CA ALA A 582 4.17 -30.34 30.74
C ALA A 582 3.94 -29.56 32.05
N ALA A 583 2.72 -29.58 32.60
CA ALA A 583 2.40 -28.93 33.87
C ALA A 583 3.12 -29.61 35.06
N ALA A 584 3.19 -30.95 35.05
CA ALA A 584 3.93 -31.71 36.05
C ALA A 584 5.43 -31.44 35.98
N ARG A 585 6.00 -31.33 34.77
CA ARG A 585 7.40 -30.94 34.58
C ARG A 585 7.68 -29.50 35.02
N ALA A 586 6.80 -28.55 34.69
CA ALA A 586 6.90 -27.17 35.18
C ALA A 586 6.93 -27.13 36.72
N ALA A 587 6.11 -27.95 37.39
CA ALA A 587 6.06 -28.03 38.85
C ALA A 587 7.34 -28.61 39.49
N SER A 588 8.17 -29.31 38.73
CA SER A 588 9.46 -29.84 39.21
C SER A 588 10.59 -28.81 39.22
N LEU A 589 10.39 -27.65 38.58
CA LEU A 589 11.35 -26.54 38.58
C LEU A 589 11.36 -25.83 39.94
N THR A 590 12.53 -25.40 40.39
CA THR A 590 12.66 -24.74 41.72
C THR A 590 12.45 -23.23 41.64
N SER A 591 12.50 -22.65 40.44
CA SER A 591 12.27 -21.22 40.20
C SER A 591 10.80 -20.77 40.38
N ASP A 592 10.61 -19.48 40.72
CA ASP A 592 9.28 -18.85 40.78
C ASP A 592 8.58 -18.86 39.41
N ALA A 593 9.34 -18.68 38.33
CA ALA A 593 8.82 -18.76 36.96
C ALA A 593 8.30 -20.17 36.63
N GLY A 594 9.01 -21.22 37.06
CA GLY A 594 8.55 -22.61 36.92
C GLY A 594 7.24 -22.88 37.65
N ARG A 595 7.12 -22.43 38.91
CA ARG A 595 5.85 -22.50 39.68
C ARG A 595 4.72 -21.73 39.00
N THR A 596 5.01 -20.55 38.47
CA THR A 596 4.03 -19.71 37.77
C THR A 596 3.55 -20.38 36.48
N LEU A 597 4.47 -20.96 35.70
CA LEU A 597 4.14 -21.72 34.49
C LEU A 597 3.30 -22.95 34.85
N ALA A 598 3.66 -23.69 35.91
CA ALA A 598 2.87 -24.83 36.37
C ALA A 598 1.44 -24.43 36.74
N ALA A 599 1.28 -23.33 37.48
CA ALA A 599 -0.04 -22.80 37.82
C ALA A 599 -0.83 -22.36 36.58
N TRP A 600 -0.18 -21.70 35.63
CA TRP A 600 -0.77 -21.28 34.35
C TRP A 600 -1.28 -22.48 33.54
N LEU A 601 -0.44 -23.50 33.35
CA LEU A 601 -0.79 -24.71 32.60
C LEU A 601 -1.91 -25.50 33.29
N ASN A 602 -1.84 -25.69 34.62
CA ASN A 602 -2.90 -26.34 35.39
C ASN A 602 -4.23 -25.57 35.38
N GLY A 603 -4.16 -24.24 35.25
CA GLY A 603 -5.32 -23.36 35.09
C GLY A 603 -5.93 -23.35 33.69
N GLY A 604 -5.35 -24.09 32.72
CA GLY A 604 -5.81 -24.10 31.33
C GLY A 604 -5.33 -22.91 30.49
N GLY A 605 -4.30 -22.19 30.94
CA GLY A 605 -3.75 -21.01 30.28
C GLY A 605 -4.60 -19.75 30.49
N LEU A 606 -4.53 -18.80 29.54
CA LEU A 606 -5.32 -17.58 29.57
C LEU A 606 -6.79 -17.89 29.19
N PRO A 607 -7.76 -17.68 30.08
CA PRO A 607 -9.18 -17.84 29.74
C PRO A 607 -9.62 -16.79 28.72
N ASP A 608 -10.59 -17.12 27.87
CA ASP A 608 -11.06 -16.21 26.82
C ASP A 608 -11.66 -14.93 27.41
N PRO A 609 -11.11 -13.75 27.09
CA PRO A 609 -11.74 -12.49 27.43
C PRO A 609 -13.09 -12.34 26.73
N VAL A 610 -14.01 -11.62 27.36
CA VAL A 610 -15.30 -11.29 26.75
C VAL A 610 -15.08 -10.15 25.77
N VAL A 611 -15.29 -10.44 24.48
CA VAL A 611 -15.18 -9.46 23.40
C VAL A 611 -16.57 -9.09 22.90
N THR A 612 -16.86 -7.78 22.84
CA THR A 612 -18.12 -7.29 22.27
C THR A 612 -17.85 -6.22 21.22
N CYS A 613 -18.58 -6.25 20.11
CA CYS A 613 -18.43 -5.29 19.01
C CYS A 613 -19.76 -4.67 18.59
N GLY A 614 -19.69 -3.45 18.09
CA GLY A 614 -20.84 -2.75 17.49
C GLY A 614 -20.45 -1.40 16.90
N ILE A 615 -21.43 -0.70 16.31
CA ILE A 615 -21.23 0.66 15.81
C ILE A 615 -21.55 1.69 16.89
N GLU A 616 -20.56 2.49 17.24
CA GLU A 616 -20.68 3.56 18.24
C GLU A 616 -20.25 4.92 17.67
N ARG A 617 -20.77 6.00 18.27
CA ARG A 617 -20.36 7.37 17.93
C ARG A 617 -19.09 7.71 18.69
N GLN A 618 -18.04 8.06 17.97
CA GLN A 618 -16.72 8.35 18.53
C GLN A 618 -16.04 9.52 17.84
N ARG A 619 -14.99 10.07 18.44
CA ARG A 619 -14.20 11.14 17.85
C ARG A 619 -13.06 10.53 17.02
N SER A 620 -13.04 10.82 15.72
CA SER A 620 -11.95 10.43 14.82
C SER A 620 -10.62 10.97 15.33
N ARG A 621 -9.65 10.07 15.50
CA ARG A 621 -8.28 10.41 15.95
C ARG A 621 -7.51 11.27 14.96
N TRP A 622 -7.80 11.12 13.67
CA TRP A 622 -7.08 11.77 12.57
C TRP A 622 -7.58 13.17 12.26
N TYR A 623 -8.90 13.34 12.26
CA TYR A 623 -9.55 14.59 11.86
C TYR A 623 -10.17 15.34 13.05
N GLY A 624 -10.17 14.74 14.25
CA GLY A 624 -10.75 15.32 15.46
C GLY A 624 -12.29 15.44 15.43
N ALA A 625 -12.95 14.92 14.40
CA ALA A 625 -14.39 15.04 14.16
C ALA A 625 -15.18 13.83 14.70
N TRP A 626 -16.41 14.04 15.16
CA TRP A 626 -17.28 12.96 15.61
C TRP A 626 -17.85 12.17 14.43
N ALA A 627 -17.61 10.87 14.39
CA ALA A 627 -18.11 9.93 13.38
C ALA A 627 -18.64 8.66 14.06
N ARG A 628 -19.55 7.93 13.40
CA ARG A 628 -19.90 6.57 13.82
C ARG A 628 -18.90 5.60 13.21
N GLY A 629 -18.41 4.66 13.99
CA GLY A 629 -17.42 3.68 13.58
C GLY A 629 -17.56 2.38 14.36
N PRO A 630 -17.01 1.26 13.84
CA PRO A 630 -16.98 0.04 14.61
C PRO A 630 -16.06 0.20 15.81
N ARG A 631 -16.42 -0.51 16.88
CA ARG A 631 -15.71 -0.47 18.14
C ARG A 631 -15.76 -1.83 18.82
N ALA A 632 -14.70 -2.17 19.55
CA ALA A 632 -14.65 -3.36 20.36
C ALA A 632 -14.34 -3.03 21.83
N THR A 633 -14.97 -3.77 22.75
CA THR A 633 -14.55 -3.85 24.14
C THR A 633 -14.00 -5.22 24.44
N VAL A 634 -12.94 -5.27 25.24
CA VAL A 634 -12.34 -6.51 25.73
C VAL A 634 -12.34 -6.44 27.24
N ARG A 635 -13.01 -7.40 27.88
CA ARG A 635 -13.05 -7.53 29.34
C ARG A 635 -12.38 -8.82 29.77
N PRO A 636 -11.44 -8.78 30.73
CA PRO A 636 -10.77 -10.00 31.16
C PRO A 636 -11.76 -10.90 31.90
N ALA A 637 -11.64 -12.21 31.69
CA ALA A 637 -12.48 -13.19 32.38
C ALA A 637 -12.15 -13.30 33.88
N THR A 638 -10.93 -12.94 34.28
CA THR A 638 -10.45 -12.96 35.67
C THR A 638 -9.74 -11.65 36.03
N PRO A 639 -9.82 -11.20 37.30
CA PRO A 639 -9.20 -9.95 37.72
C PRO A 639 -7.68 -10.07 37.97
N ASP A 640 -7.18 -11.29 38.22
CA ASP A 640 -5.77 -11.57 38.57
C ASP A 640 -4.97 -11.96 37.33
N LEU A 641 -4.66 -10.97 36.50
CA LEU A 641 -3.78 -11.12 35.33
C LEU A 641 -2.47 -10.33 35.52
N PRO A 642 -1.34 -10.84 35.00
CA PRO A 642 -0.10 -10.08 34.88
C PRO A 642 -0.32 -8.74 34.15
N GLU A 643 0.48 -7.72 34.44
CA GLU A 643 0.29 -6.34 33.95
C GLU A 643 0.13 -6.27 32.42
N LEU A 644 1.04 -6.88 31.65
CA LEU A 644 0.99 -6.81 30.18
C LEU A 644 -0.22 -7.56 29.62
N VAL A 645 -0.53 -8.73 30.20
CA VAL A 645 -1.70 -9.52 29.79
C VAL A 645 -2.99 -8.75 30.08
N ARG A 646 -3.06 -8.07 31.23
CA ARG A 646 -4.20 -7.24 31.61
C ARG A 646 -4.36 -6.06 30.68
N GLU A 647 -3.28 -5.39 30.26
CA GLU A 647 -3.33 -4.29 29.30
C GLU A 647 -3.96 -4.71 27.96
N LEU A 648 -3.64 -5.92 27.47
CA LEU A 648 -4.22 -6.47 26.24
C LEU A 648 -5.69 -6.90 26.43
N CYS A 649 -6.02 -7.44 27.59
CA CYS A 649 -7.35 -8.01 27.88
C CYS A 649 -8.34 -7.00 28.49
N ALA A 650 -7.94 -5.75 28.74
CA ALA A 650 -8.77 -4.70 29.32
C ALA A 650 -8.84 -3.47 28.40
N GLN A 651 -9.45 -3.66 27.23
CA GLN A 651 -9.76 -2.58 26.29
C GLN A 651 -11.13 -2.00 26.64
N ASP A 652 -11.13 -0.78 27.16
CA ASP A 652 -12.35 -0.04 27.49
C ASP A 652 -12.56 1.16 26.56
N LEU A 653 -13.82 1.57 26.47
CA LEU A 653 -14.31 2.61 25.58
C LEU A 653 -13.74 4.02 25.89
N GLU A 654 -13.14 4.22 27.06
CA GLU A 654 -12.63 5.52 27.50
C GLU A 654 -11.11 5.68 27.30
N ARG A 655 -10.38 4.59 27.07
CA ARG A 655 -8.92 4.65 26.86
C ARG A 655 -8.60 4.92 25.40
N ASP A 656 -7.79 5.94 25.17
CA ASP A 656 -7.21 6.19 23.85
C ASP A 656 -6.19 5.07 23.56
N SER A 657 -6.51 4.19 22.61
CA SER A 657 -5.54 3.22 22.11
C SER A 657 -4.59 3.94 21.15
N GLY A 658 -3.30 3.66 21.30
CA GLY A 658 -2.29 4.21 20.42
C GLY A 658 -2.51 3.88 18.94
N LEU A 659 -1.93 4.69 18.04
CA LEU A 659 -1.85 4.35 16.62
C LEU A 659 -0.60 3.49 16.38
N SER A 660 -0.74 2.44 15.57
CA SER A 660 0.38 1.60 15.12
C SER A 660 0.37 1.47 13.61
N PHE A 661 1.56 1.51 13.01
CA PHE A 661 1.81 1.20 11.60
C PHE A 661 2.53 -0.15 11.45
N GLN A 662 2.41 -1.01 12.45
CA GLN A 662 3.05 -2.32 12.55
C GLN A 662 2.02 -3.36 13.04
N LEU A 663 0.82 -3.35 12.45
CA LEU A 663 -0.29 -4.23 12.82
C LEU A 663 0.02 -5.72 12.60
N ASP A 664 0.98 -5.99 11.71
CA ASP A 664 1.37 -7.32 11.27
C ASP A 664 2.08 -8.13 12.37
N TRP A 665 2.46 -7.49 13.49
CA TRP A 665 3.03 -8.09 14.69
C TRP A 665 1.99 -8.64 15.66
N TRP A 666 0.81 -8.03 15.70
CA TRP A 666 -0.16 -8.26 16.77
C TRP A 666 -0.66 -9.71 16.82
N PRO A 667 -0.91 -10.39 15.68
CA PRO A 667 -1.25 -11.81 15.69
C PRO A 667 -0.17 -12.71 16.32
N LEU A 668 1.11 -12.34 16.25
CA LEU A 668 2.22 -13.11 16.82
C LEU A 668 2.40 -12.87 18.33
N VAL A 669 1.75 -11.84 18.88
CA VAL A 669 1.81 -11.55 20.32
C VAL A 669 0.87 -12.47 21.10
N MET A 670 -0.34 -12.70 20.58
CA MET A 670 -1.36 -13.55 21.20
C MET A 670 -1.95 -14.54 20.18
N PRO A 671 -1.15 -15.50 19.69
CA PRO A 671 -1.54 -16.36 18.58
C PRO A 671 -2.70 -17.31 18.92
N SER A 672 -3.05 -17.50 20.20
CA SER A 672 -4.15 -18.36 20.67
C SER A 672 -5.45 -17.62 21.06
N HIS A 673 -5.49 -16.29 20.89
CA HIS A 673 -6.61 -15.42 21.26
C HIS A 673 -6.92 -14.40 20.15
N ARG A 674 -7.08 -14.89 18.92
CA ARG A 674 -7.26 -14.04 17.74
C ARG A 674 -8.43 -13.04 17.82
N ASP A 675 -9.53 -13.35 18.51
CA ASP A 675 -10.62 -12.37 18.64
C ASP A 675 -10.25 -11.15 19.49
N VAL A 676 -9.33 -11.30 20.46
CA VAL A 676 -8.77 -10.17 21.21
C VAL A 676 -7.90 -9.32 20.29
N VAL A 677 -7.01 -9.96 19.51
CA VAL A 677 -6.19 -9.24 18.53
C VAL A 677 -7.07 -8.49 17.53
N ALA A 678 -8.13 -9.11 17.04
CA ALA A 678 -9.10 -8.48 16.14
C ALA A 678 -9.79 -7.26 16.75
N ALA A 679 -10.10 -7.30 18.05
CA ALA A 679 -10.73 -6.20 18.77
C ALA A 679 -9.84 -4.95 18.80
N HIS A 680 -8.53 -5.14 18.94
CA HIS A 680 -7.57 -4.04 18.84
C HIS A 680 -7.39 -3.58 17.39
N LEU A 681 -7.30 -4.51 16.43
CA LEU A 681 -7.17 -4.18 14.99
C LEU A 681 -8.33 -3.31 14.52
N LEU A 682 -9.54 -3.56 15.03
CA LEU A 682 -10.75 -2.82 14.67
C LEU A 682 -10.69 -1.32 15.02
N GLU A 683 -9.87 -0.91 16.00
CA GLU A 683 -9.68 0.51 16.34
C GLU A 683 -8.83 1.25 15.28
N THR A 684 -8.10 0.51 14.43
CA THR A 684 -7.16 1.08 13.45
C THR A 684 -7.63 0.87 12.01
N LEU A 685 -8.08 -0.34 11.67
CA LEU A 685 -8.43 -0.75 10.30
C LEU A 685 -9.42 0.18 9.57
N PRO A 686 -10.50 0.70 10.19
CA PRO A 686 -11.46 1.56 9.49
C PRO A 686 -10.83 2.82 8.88
N VAL A 687 -9.77 3.34 9.47
CA VAL A 687 -9.06 4.51 8.92
C VAL A 687 -8.15 4.12 7.77
N LEU A 688 -7.54 2.94 7.85
CA LEU A 688 -6.56 2.47 6.87
C LEU A 688 -7.19 1.92 5.58
N ILE A 689 -8.51 1.69 5.55
CA ILE A 689 -9.27 1.22 4.37
C ILE A 689 -9.05 2.10 3.13
N GLU A 690 -8.77 3.39 3.32
CA GLU A 690 -8.52 4.35 2.24
C GLU A 690 -7.03 4.73 2.09
N ASP A 691 -6.11 4.02 2.75
CA ASP A 691 -4.67 4.19 2.60
C ASP A 691 -4.09 3.10 1.68
N SER A 692 -2.76 2.98 1.60
CA SER A 692 -2.01 1.94 0.88
C SER A 692 -0.72 1.62 1.62
N ASP A 693 -0.86 1.13 2.85
CA ASP A 693 0.22 1.01 3.84
C ASP A 693 0.58 -0.45 4.21
N GLY A 694 -0.04 -1.46 3.58
CA GLY A 694 0.25 -2.88 3.82
C GLY A 694 -0.42 -3.49 5.06
N GLN A 695 -1.15 -2.71 5.85
CA GLN A 695 -1.52 -3.13 7.22
C GLN A 695 -2.64 -4.18 7.25
N VAL A 696 -3.43 -4.31 6.18
CA VAL A 696 -4.50 -5.32 6.08
C VAL A 696 -3.93 -6.75 6.00
N ALA A 697 -2.65 -6.91 5.67
CA ALA A 697 -1.93 -8.19 5.72
C ALA A 697 -1.97 -8.85 7.11
N ALA A 698 -2.17 -8.07 8.18
CA ALA A 698 -2.36 -8.61 9.52
C ALA A 698 -3.54 -9.60 9.62
N LEU A 699 -4.58 -9.45 8.78
CA LEU A 699 -5.74 -10.35 8.77
C LEU A 699 -5.40 -11.77 8.29
N ALA A 700 -4.50 -11.91 7.32
CA ALA A 700 -4.05 -13.22 6.86
C ALA A 700 -3.33 -13.97 7.99
N ARG A 701 -2.43 -13.30 8.70
CA ARG A 701 -1.75 -13.85 9.89
C ARG A 701 -2.72 -14.16 11.02
N LEU A 702 -3.70 -13.27 11.27
CA LEU A 702 -4.75 -13.47 12.27
C LEU A 702 -5.53 -14.76 12.04
N ALA A 703 -5.87 -15.07 10.78
CA ALA A 703 -6.61 -16.28 10.42
C ALA A 703 -5.79 -17.56 10.63
N GLN A 704 -4.46 -17.49 10.56
CA GLN A 704 -3.57 -18.62 10.82
C GLN A 704 -3.47 -18.96 12.31
N GLY A 705 -3.71 -18.00 13.19
CA GLY A 705 -3.74 -18.20 14.64
C GLY A 705 -4.92 -19.06 15.12
N ASP A 706 -4.88 -19.40 16.41
CA ASP A 706 -5.87 -20.19 17.14
C ASP A 706 -6.79 -19.32 18.01
N GLY A 707 -7.76 -19.97 18.65
CA GLY A 707 -8.73 -19.33 19.55
C GLY A 707 -10.09 -19.04 18.91
N PRO A 708 -10.98 -18.35 19.62
CA PRO A 708 -12.32 -18.04 19.11
C PRO A 708 -12.26 -17.15 17.86
N VAL A 709 -13.22 -17.36 16.96
CA VAL A 709 -13.48 -16.46 15.81
C VAL A 709 -14.82 -15.81 16.09
N GLY A 710 -14.80 -14.69 16.80
CA GLY A 710 -15.99 -14.01 17.30
C GLY A 710 -16.33 -12.76 16.50
N ALA A 711 -17.12 -11.89 17.14
CA ALA A 711 -17.62 -10.67 16.51
C ALA A 711 -16.47 -9.74 16.09
N ALA A 712 -15.40 -9.62 16.87
CA ALA A 712 -14.30 -8.72 16.51
C ALA A 712 -13.59 -9.19 15.24
N THR A 713 -13.35 -10.49 15.10
CA THR A 713 -12.76 -11.07 13.90
C THR A 713 -13.65 -10.83 12.68
N ALA A 714 -14.96 -11.01 12.84
CA ALA A 714 -15.94 -10.71 11.79
C ALA A 714 -15.91 -9.23 11.35
N TYR A 715 -15.87 -8.29 12.29
CA TYR A 715 -15.76 -6.85 11.99
C TYR A 715 -14.43 -6.49 11.33
N ALA A 716 -13.30 -7.01 11.83
CA ALA A 716 -11.98 -6.78 11.26
C ALA A 716 -11.89 -7.31 9.81
N LEU A 717 -12.43 -8.51 9.55
CA LEU A 717 -12.54 -9.07 8.19
C LEU A 717 -13.39 -8.19 7.28
N ALA A 718 -14.57 -7.76 7.74
CA ALA A 718 -15.44 -6.88 6.95
C ALA A 718 -14.79 -5.52 6.63
N CYS A 719 -13.99 -4.97 7.55
CA CYS A 719 -13.16 -3.79 7.30
C CYS A 719 -12.11 -4.07 6.20
N GLY A 720 -11.36 -5.17 6.30
CA GLY A 720 -10.38 -5.55 5.26
C GLY A 720 -11.00 -5.78 3.89
N MET A 721 -12.19 -6.39 3.83
CA MET A 721 -12.97 -6.54 2.59
C MET A 721 -13.34 -5.20 1.94
N GLY A 722 -13.42 -4.14 2.75
CA GLY A 722 -13.76 -2.79 2.32
C GLY A 722 -12.60 -1.99 1.72
N HIS A 723 -11.37 -2.50 1.75
CA HIS A 723 -10.16 -1.75 1.35
C HIS A 723 -10.23 -1.25 -0.11
N ARG A 724 -9.75 -0.02 -0.36
CA ARG A 724 -9.79 0.59 -1.72
C ARG A 724 -8.91 -0.15 -2.72
N ASP A 725 -7.73 -0.57 -2.29
CA ASP A 725 -6.74 -1.29 -3.12
C ASP A 725 -7.13 -2.78 -3.27
N PRO A 726 -7.30 -3.29 -4.50
CA PRO A 726 -7.50 -4.73 -4.75
C PRO A 726 -6.42 -5.64 -4.16
N ALA A 727 -5.15 -5.23 -4.15
CA ALA A 727 -4.06 -6.06 -3.62
C ALA A 727 -4.21 -6.28 -2.11
N GLU A 728 -4.58 -5.24 -1.36
CA GLU A 728 -4.83 -5.32 0.08
C GLU A 728 -6.09 -6.13 0.42
N ARG A 729 -7.13 -6.05 -0.43
CA ARG A 729 -8.34 -6.90 -0.28
C ARG A 729 -8.01 -8.38 -0.39
N ALA A 730 -6.98 -8.76 -1.14
CA ALA A 730 -6.55 -10.15 -1.26
C ALA A 730 -6.19 -10.76 0.09
N SER A 731 -5.63 -9.98 1.03
CA SER A 731 -5.36 -10.42 2.41
C SER A 731 -6.63 -10.81 3.16
N ALA A 732 -7.75 -10.10 2.95
CA ALA A 732 -9.04 -10.45 3.53
C ALA A 732 -9.63 -11.71 2.85
N THR A 733 -9.42 -11.87 1.54
CA THR A 733 -9.78 -13.10 0.81
C THR A 733 -9.00 -14.31 1.35
N GLU A 734 -7.69 -14.18 1.54
CA GLU A 734 -6.82 -15.23 2.09
C GLU A 734 -7.23 -15.61 3.52
N ALA A 735 -7.52 -14.62 4.36
CA ALA A 735 -8.01 -14.85 5.71
C ALA A 735 -9.35 -15.62 5.70
N LEU A 736 -10.29 -15.23 4.85
CA LEU A 736 -11.58 -15.92 4.69
C LEU A 736 -11.40 -17.36 4.19
N LEU A 737 -10.51 -17.59 3.21
CA LEU A 737 -10.21 -18.92 2.67
C LEU A 737 -9.56 -19.82 3.72
N THR A 738 -8.64 -19.28 4.53
CA THR A 738 -8.01 -20.01 5.64
C THR A 738 -9.06 -20.45 6.67
N LEU A 739 -9.95 -19.53 7.07
CA LEU A 739 -11.05 -19.86 7.98
C LEU A 739 -12.05 -20.84 7.37
N ALA A 740 -12.34 -20.73 6.07
CA ALA A 740 -13.24 -21.64 5.36
C ALA A 740 -12.68 -23.06 5.29
N ALA A 741 -11.39 -23.20 4.95
CA ALA A 741 -10.70 -24.48 4.93
C ALA A 741 -10.68 -25.15 6.32
N ARG A 742 -10.60 -24.35 7.39
CA ARG A 742 -10.66 -24.82 8.79
C ARG A 742 -12.09 -25.04 9.31
N GLY A 743 -13.13 -24.69 8.55
CA GLY A 743 -14.53 -24.74 9.01
C GLY A 743 -14.86 -23.74 10.14
N GLN A 744 -14.15 -22.61 10.20
CA GLN A 744 -14.19 -21.64 11.30
C GLN A 744 -14.78 -20.27 10.90
N VAL A 745 -15.40 -20.15 9.72
CA VAL A 745 -15.96 -18.85 9.26
C VAL A 745 -17.10 -18.40 10.17
N PRO A 746 -17.04 -17.18 10.76
CA PRO A 746 -18.05 -16.68 11.68
C PRO A 746 -19.23 -16.09 10.88
N ALA A 747 -19.94 -16.92 10.10
CA ALA A 747 -20.81 -16.45 9.04
C ALA A 747 -21.93 -15.50 9.52
N ALA A 748 -22.54 -15.78 10.68
CA ALA A 748 -23.58 -14.94 11.27
C ALA A 748 -23.03 -13.57 11.71
N ASP A 749 -21.93 -13.56 12.45
CA ASP A 749 -21.29 -12.32 12.91
C ASP A 749 -20.72 -11.49 11.76
N LEU A 750 -20.15 -12.14 10.74
CA LEU A 750 -19.65 -11.49 9.54
C LEU A 750 -20.79 -10.90 8.71
N GLY A 751 -21.91 -11.61 8.57
CA GLY A 751 -23.09 -11.08 7.91
C GLY A 751 -23.67 -9.85 8.60
N ARG A 752 -23.70 -9.86 9.94
CA ARG A 752 -24.06 -8.69 10.77
C ARG A 752 -23.08 -7.54 10.58
N ALA A 753 -21.78 -7.79 10.70
CA ALA A 753 -20.74 -6.77 10.56
C ALA A 753 -20.77 -6.09 9.19
N VAL A 754 -20.86 -6.86 8.10
CA VAL A 754 -21.01 -6.33 6.74
C VAL A 754 -22.26 -5.47 6.62
N THR A 755 -23.39 -5.93 7.18
CA THR A 755 -24.64 -5.17 7.15
C THR A 755 -24.50 -3.81 7.85
N GLU A 756 -23.96 -3.80 9.07
CA GLU A 756 -23.81 -2.58 9.86
C GLU A 756 -22.82 -1.60 9.22
N LEU A 757 -21.63 -2.08 8.82
CA LEU A 757 -20.59 -1.23 8.20
C LEU A 757 -21.02 -0.64 6.85
N VAL A 758 -21.78 -1.38 6.04
CA VAL A 758 -22.31 -0.88 4.76
C VAL A 758 -23.45 0.12 4.98
N ARG A 759 -24.29 -0.07 6.00
CA ARG A 759 -25.38 0.87 6.33
C ARG A 759 -24.84 2.22 6.81
N GLU A 760 -23.71 2.22 7.49
CA GLU A 760 -23.04 3.41 8.01
C GLU A 760 -22.04 4.02 7.01
N ASP A 761 -22.02 3.54 5.76
CA ASP A 761 -21.15 4.00 4.67
C ASP A 761 -19.64 3.87 4.90
N ILE A 762 -19.24 3.14 5.94
CA ILE A 762 -17.84 2.85 6.32
C ILE A 762 -17.20 1.92 5.31
N VAL A 763 -17.94 0.92 4.84
CA VAL A 763 -17.48 -0.04 3.82
C VAL A 763 -18.37 0.01 2.59
N LYS A 764 -17.77 -0.03 1.39
CA LYS A 764 -18.52 -0.07 0.13
C LYS A 764 -18.89 -1.50 -0.24
N LEU A 765 -20.18 -1.74 -0.47
CA LEU A 765 -20.73 -3.07 -0.75
C LEU A 765 -20.09 -3.75 -1.96
N ASN A 766 -19.78 -3.01 -3.02
CA ASN A 766 -19.13 -3.56 -4.21
C ASN A 766 -17.74 -4.16 -3.93
N ARG A 767 -16.99 -3.62 -2.96
CA ARG A 767 -15.67 -4.12 -2.56
C ARG A 767 -15.80 -5.43 -1.79
N VAL A 768 -16.76 -5.49 -0.85
CA VAL A 768 -17.10 -6.72 -0.11
C VAL A 768 -17.57 -7.83 -1.04
N THR A 769 -18.47 -7.51 -1.97
CA THR A 769 -18.96 -8.46 -2.96
C THR A 769 -17.81 -9.06 -3.78
N ALA A 770 -16.81 -8.27 -4.16
CA ALA A 770 -15.66 -8.77 -4.92
C ALA A 770 -14.89 -9.84 -4.12
N VAL A 771 -14.60 -9.58 -2.83
CA VAL A 771 -13.91 -10.54 -1.96
C VAL A 771 -14.72 -11.83 -1.78
N LEU A 772 -16.02 -11.72 -1.54
CA LEU A 772 -16.89 -12.89 -1.39
C LEU A 772 -16.97 -13.71 -2.69
N ASP A 773 -17.00 -13.05 -3.85
CA ASP A 773 -17.03 -13.71 -5.15
C ASP A 773 -15.71 -14.43 -5.45
N ASP A 774 -14.57 -13.79 -5.15
CA ASP A 774 -13.24 -14.39 -5.30
C ASP A 774 -13.08 -15.61 -4.38
N ALA A 775 -13.53 -15.51 -3.13
CA ALA A 775 -13.51 -16.64 -2.19
C ALA A 775 -14.42 -17.79 -2.65
N ALA A 776 -15.61 -17.49 -3.22
CA ALA A 776 -16.50 -18.50 -3.76
C ALA A 776 -15.88 -19.22 -4.96
N ARG A 777 -15.23 -18.48 -5.89
CA ARG A 777 -14.47 -19.06 -7.01
C ARG A 777 -13.33 -19.96 -6.54
N ALA A 778 -12.69 -19.60 -5.42
CA ALA A 778 -11.62 -20.37 -4.81
C ALA A 778 -12.10 -21.59 -3.97
N GLY A 779 -13.41 -21.88 -3.94
CA GLY A 779 -13.96 -23.09 -3.32
C GLY A 779 -14.69 -22.87 -2.00
N ALA A 780 -14.76 -21.64 -1.47
CA ALA A 780 -15.46 -21.34 -0.21
C ALA A 780 -16.99 -21.14 -0.37
N HIS A 781 -17.62 -21.79 -1.35
CA HIS A 781 -19.02 -21.54 -1.74
C HIS A 781 -20.01 -21.67 -0.57
N ALA A 782 -19.88 -22.67 0.30
CA ALA A 782 -20.80 -22.87 1.43
C ALA A 782 -20.67 -21.77 2.50
N ALA A 783 -19.43 -21.38 2.83
CA ALA A 783 -19.17 -20.31 3.79
C ALA A 783 -19.61 -18.94 3.24
N VAL A 784 -19.31 -18.66 1.97
CA VAL A 784 -19.74 -17.43 1.29
C VAL A 784 -21.27 -17.35 1.23
N TRP A 785 -21.94 -18.45 0.90
CA TRP A 785 -23.41 -18.49 0.92
C TRP A 785 -23.97 -18.14 2.30
N ALA A 786 -23.44 -18.76 3.37
CA ALA A 786 -23.90 -18.50 4.73
C ALA A 786 -23.74 -17.02 5.13
N VAL A 787 -22.62 -16.40 4.75
CA VAL A 787 -22.39 -14.96 4.96
C VAL A 787 -23.41 -14.13 4.17
N ILE A 788 -23.54 -14.38 2.87
CA ILE A 788 -24.48 -13.63 2.02
C ILE A 788 -25.91 -13.76 2.54
N ALA A 789 -26.37 -14.96 2.86
CA ALA A 789 -27.69 -15.20 3.42
C ALA A 789 -27.93 -14.38 4.71
N GLY A 790 -26.91 -14.27 5.58
CA GLY A 790 -26.97 -13.42 6.78
C GLY A 790 -26.99 -11.91 6.50
N THR A 791 -26.38 -11.45 5.39
CA THR A 791 -26.38 -10.02 5.01
C THR A 791 -27.66 -9.56 4.31
N LEU A 792 -28.34 -10.45 3.58
CA LEU A 792 -29.45 -10.07 2.69
C LEU A 792 -30.62 -9.39 3.42
N PRO A 793 -31.12 -9.89 4.57
CA PRO A 793 -32.22 -9.23 5.29
C PRO A 793 -31.91 -7.77 5.65
N GLY A 794 -30.64 -7.48 5.97
CA GLY A 794 -30.18 -6.15 6.34
C GLY A 794 -29.93 -5.20 5.17
N LEU A 795 -29.63 -5.72 3.98
CA LEU A 795 -29.20 -4.90 2.83
C LEU A 795 -30.24 -4.78 1.72
N LEU A 796 -31.22 -5.68 1.67
CA LEU A 796 -32.30 -5.60 0.69
C LEU A 796 -33.17 -4.36 0.93
N PRO A 797 -33.48 -3.58 -0.12
CA PRO A 797 -34.23 -2.33 0.03
C PRO A 797 -35.67 -2.63 0.46
N ALA A 798 -36.28 -1.78 1.28
CA ALA A 798 -37.72 -1.83 1.51
C ALA A 798 -38.48 -1.40 0.23
N GLN A 799 -39.81 -1.46 0.26
CA GLN A 799 -40.61 -1.00 -0.87
C GLN A 799 -40.47 0.51 -1.05
N GLY A 800 -40.08 0.96 -2.24
CA GLY A 800 -39.85 2.38 -2.55
C GLY A 800 -38.40 2.86 -2.38
N ASP A 801 -37.57 2.11 -1.66
CA ASP A 801 -36.15 2.45 -1.47
C ASP A 801 -35.32 2.18 -2.73
N ARG A 802 -34.34 3.06 -2.98
CA ARG A 802 -33.36 2.84 -4.04
C ARG A 802 -32.36 1.75 -3.61
N PRO A 803 -32.05 0.77 -4.49
CA PRO A 803 -31.06 -0.24 -4.17
C PRO A 803 -29.66 0.37 -4.08
N ARG A 804 -28.84 -0.13 -3.14
CA ARG A 804 -27.43 0.26 -2.99
C ARG A 804 -26.60 -0.19 -4.19
N ALA A 805 -25.56 0.57 -4.52
CA ALA A 805 -24.56 0.15 -5.50
C ALA A 805 -23.91 -1.17 -5.07
N GLY A 806 -23.75 -2.11 -6.01
CA GLY A 806 -23.19 -3.45 -5.74
C GLY A 806 -24.19 -4.51 -5.27
N LEU A 807 -25.44 -4.16 -4.91
CA LEU A 807 -26.43 -5.14 -4.44
C LEU A 807 -26.78 -6.20 -5.48
N ALA A 808 -26.89 -5.81 -6.75
CA ALA A 808 -27.12 -6.77 -7.84
C ALA A 808 -25.95 -7.75 -8.01
N ASP A 809 -24.71 -7.27 -7.81
CA ASP A 809 -23.53 -8.12 -7.86
C ASP A 809 -23.48 -9.08 -6.65
N LEU A 810 -23.91 -8.62 -5.46
CA LEU A 810 -24.04 -9.48 -4.25
C LEU A 810 -25.05 -10.61 -4.47
N LEU A 811 -26.23 -10.30 -5.03
CA LEU A 811 -27.25 -11.30 -5.35
C LEU A 811 -26.74 -12.33 -6.38
N ALA A 812 -25.99 -11.87 -7.38
CA ALA A 812 -25.39 -12.74 -8.38
C ALA A 812 -24.33 -13.67 -7.79
N ALA A 813 -23.47 -13.15 -6.90
CA ALA A 813 -22.49 -13.94 -6.15
C ALA A 813 -23.19 -14.95 -5.23
N GLY A 814 -24.26 -14.53 -4.54
CA GLY A 814 -25.10 -15.40 -3.72
C GLY A 814 -25.74 -16.53 -4.53
N ALA A 815 -26.24 -16.24 -5.72
CA ALA A 815 -26.82 -17.26 -6.61
C ALA A 815 -25.79 -18.32 -7.01
N ARG A 816 -24.57 -17.90 -7.40
CA ARG A 816 -23.47 -18.83 -7.69
C ARG A 816 -23.08 -19.68 -6.48
N ALA A 817 -22.89 -19.03 -5.32
CA ALA A 817 -22.49 -19.71 -4.10
C ALA A 817 -23.56 -20.71 -3.63
N ALA A 818 -24.84 -20.34 -3.70
CA ALA A 818 -25.96 -21.22 -3.36
C ALA A 818 -26.06 -22.43 -4.27
N GLU A 819 -25.92 -22.22 -5.59
CA GLU A 819 -25.95 -23.29 -6.60
C GLU A 819 -24.83 -24.30 -6.37
N LEU A 820 -23.60 -23.83 -6.21
CA LEU A 820 -22.43 -24.70 -5.96
C LEU A 820 -22.48 -25.38 -4.58
N ALA A 821 -23.06 -24.73 -3.58
CA ALA A 821 -23.22 -25.30 -2.25
C ALA A 821 -24.46 -26.21 -2.12
N GLY A 822 -25.33 -26.29 -3.14
CA GLY A 822 -26.63 -26.98 -3.04
C GLY A 822 -27.51 -26.44 -1.91
N ALA A 823 -27.39 -25.14 -1.62
CA ALA A 823 -27.95 -24.56 -0.41
C ALA A 823 -29.45 -24.25 -0.53
N ARG A 824 -30.16 -24.43 0.59
CA ARG A 824 -31.57 -24.02 0.73
C ARG A 824 -31.69 -22.91 1.76
N ALA A 825 -32.59 -21.98 1.51
CA ALA A 825 -32.95 -20.95 2.47
C ALA A 825 -34.34 -20.38 2.20
N ASP A 826 -35.03 -20.02 3.27
CA ASP A 826 -36.22 -19.17 3.21
C ASP A 826 -35.84 -17.77 3.72
N ILE A 827 -35.83 -16.79 2.82
CA ILE A 827 -35.47 -15.39 3.12
C ILE A 827 -36.65 -14.50 2.69
N PRO A 828 -37.51 -14.06 3.63
CA PRO A 828 -38.71 -13.29 3.33
C PRO A 828 -38.44 -12.00 2.54
N GLU A 829 -37.37 -11.27 2.88
CA GLU A 829 -36.97 -10.04 2.21
C GLU A 829 -36.57 -10.29 0.75
N LEU A 830 -35.91 -11.42 0.47
CA LEU A 830 -35.57 -11.84 -0.88
C LEU A 830 -36.84 -12.16 -1.68
N ALA A 831 -37.79 -12.87 -1.08
CA ALA A 831 -39.07 -13.17 -1.70
C ALA A 831 -39.86 -11.90 -2.05
N ALA A 832 -39.85 -10.91 -1.15
CA ALA A 832 -40.48 -9.62 -1.36
C ALA A 832 -39.85 -8.83 -2.51
N VAL A 833 -38.52 -8.82 -2.63
CA VAL A 833 -37.82 -8.16 -3.76
C VAL A 833 -38.07 -8.90 -5.08
N ALA A 834 -38.04 -10.24 -5.06
CA ALA A 834 -38.29 -11.08 -6.23
C ALA A 834 -39.73 -10.92 -6.78
N ALA A 835 -40.70 -10.65 -5.90
CA ALA A 835 -42.11 -10.42 -6.26
C ALA A 835 -42.38 -9.03 -6.88
N ARG A 836 -41.42 -8.09 -6.81
CA ARG A 836 -41.60 -6.74 -7.38
C ARG A 836 -41.71 -6.80 -8.91
N GLY A 837 -42.51 -5.90 -9.47
CA GLY A 837 -42.54 -5.65 -10.92
C GLY A 837 -41.26 -5.00 -11.42
N GLY A 838 -41.02 -5.06 -12.73
CA GLY A 838 -39.91 -4.39 -13.42
C GLY A 838 -38.75 -5.31 -13.83
N SER A 839 -37.84 -4.74 -14.62
CA SER A 839 -36.69 -5.40 -15.26
C SER A 839 -35.34 -4.90 -14.72
N SER A 840 -35.33 -4.37 -13.50
CA SER A 840 -34.08 -3.97 -12.86
C SER A 840 -33.22 -5.21 -12.55
N ARG A 841 -31.90 -5.07 -12.70
CA ARG A 841 -30.96 -6.17 -12.43
C ARG A 841 -31.11 -6.76 -11.02
N VAL A 842 -31.33 -5.92 -10.02
CA VAL A 842 -31.56 -6.36 -8.63
C VAL A 842 -32.76 -7.30 -8.54
N VAL A 843 -33.87 -6.97 -9.21
CA VAL A 843 -35.08 -7.81 -9.21
C VAL A 843 -34.85 -9.11 -9.97
N GLN A 844 -34.15 -9.07 -11.11
CA GLN A 844 -33.81 -10.26 -11.88
C GLN A 844 -32.92 -11.24 -11.09
N GLU A 845 -31.84 -10.75 -10.49
CA GLU A 845 -30.94 -11.56 -9.68
C GLU A 845 -31.63 -12.07 -8.40
N ALA A 846 -32.52 -11.28 -7.79
CA ALA A 846 -33.32 -11.74 -6.65
C ALA A 846 -34.26 -12.90 -7.01
N ARG A 847 -34.91 -12.85 -8.19
CA ARG A 847 -35.72 -13.97 -8.70
C ARG A 847 -34.88 -15.19 -9.01
N ARG A 848 -33.70 -15.01 -9.63
CA ARG A 848 -32.76 -16.10 -9.90
C ARG A 848 -32.34 -16.79 -8.61
N LEU A 849 -31.85 -16.02 -7.63
CA LEU A 849 -31.44 -16.55 -6.35
C LEU A 849 -32.60 -17.28 -5.63
N ARG A 850 -33.79 -16.67 -5.57
CA ARG A 850 -34.98 -17.29 -4.95
C ARG A 850 -35.32 -18.64 -5.57
N ARG A 851 -35.25 -18.78 -6.91
CA ARG A 851 -35.51 -20.05 -7.58
C ARG A 851 -34.51 -21.11 -7.13
N LEU A 852 -33.21 -20.79 -7.18
CA LEU A 852 -32.12 -21.71 -6.83
C LEU A 852 -32.24 -22.24 -5.39
N VAL A 853 -32.51 -21.36 -4.42
CA VAL A 853 -32.58 -21.77 -2.99
C VAL A 853 -33.89 -22.44 -2.60
N ALA A 854 -34.93 -22.33 -3.44
CA ALA A 854 -36.22 -22.98 -3.24
C ALA A 854 -36.30 -24.37 -3.91
N SER A 855 -35.54 -24.61 -4.99
CA SER A 855 -35.62 -25.84 -5.77
C SER A 855 -34.58 -26.88 -5.35
N ALA A 856 -35.02 -27.93 -4.65
CA ALA A 856 -34.39 -29.26 -4.71
C ALA A 856 -35.40 -30.36 -4.29
N GLU A 857 -36.49 -30.49 -5.04
CA GLU A 857 -37.16 -31.78 -5.16
C GLU A 857 -36.94 -32.30 -6.58
N ALA A 858 -36.66 -33.60 -6.69
CA ALA A 858 -36.47 -34.44 -7.88
C ALA A 858 -35.05 -34.51 -8.50
N ALA A 859 -34.23 -35.42 -7.97
CA ALA A 859 -33.52 -36.43 -8.76
C ALA A 859 -33.14 -37.61 -7.82
N THR A 860 -34.12 -38.47 -7.54
CA THR A 860 -33.89 -39.88 -7.16
C THR A 860 -33.48 -40.68 -8.36
#